data_AF-A0A948HXN3-F1
#
_entry.id   AF-A0A948HXN3-F1
#
_cell.length_a   1.000
_cell.length_b   1.000
_cell.length_c   1.000
_cell.angle_alpha   90.00
_cell.angle_beta   90.00
_cell.angle_gamma   90.00
#
_symmetry.space_group_name_H-M   'P 1'
#
loop_
_entity.id
_entity.type
_entity.pdbx_description
1 polymer ?
#
loop_
_entity_poly.entity_id
_entity_poly.type
_entity_poly.pdbx_seq_one_letter_code
_entity_poly.pdbx_strand_id
1 'polypeptide(L)'
;MSWPTTRRWLKRSLSWLNRTLLLPCTLLIAVLITLLYTPAGLTFSLWLAQHTVAGLSVERSEGSVLGGNSLYEVRWQDDTVKLTLAQSTLQINNRCFLRLTLCVEQLSLQGLQLDLATSTPAQQTEPPHAAVRVWLPFAIDITQLQLNDASVRVAGSELTWQQFSTAAQLWGNKVQLIQPHWQQVNLMLAGTAVSQTDTAFAYQVPELADFRLPLNVFIDRFKLTDFTLQQPQPQTLSELSFSLQLQPEQINLTQLDITHPLATLHASAQLQPNGNYPLQADIRLLLQDTKLAGQQLHVSLDGDLSNLTVQAEASQLLDAQLSLWLNLLAPNLPLQAKITAPQLQWPLSAAAQIQLQQLLIEANGDLEQLRFNAAAALSGQQLPPAQITLNGHSSLNAATVEQLNLATLGGKLSATAEVNWQQQLSWLGSLQLAQIQPGQFWPDYNGELNGNMQFNGDLTQSGGWQLTLPQLQLNGSLRGYKLLLDGALQTADLSGQGDYQLTTPGLTLRHAQNQIQLTGSLDKDWQLAMDIAIPDLQQTLSGANGAISANFQLSGKRDAPQLSGKLDARDLQWLDAHLEQLTLATDLSLSREQNLTTTLSLQAKNATYQQQSIDELNLTLDGTELRHQLTLQLSSPEHSASMAMRGSLKAGEYWQGTLESAQFDSLLGPWQLADSTAVDYRFANARLTIQPHCWQQQPASLCAVKAVKLSAEHIELDLALQQFTLSTLDHFLPPLMALEGRADAQVAVNWQQGKQPQAQFKLSGSSGRWQYHTEQPLELGWQNWNLTAALAKDTLTSALQLQLDNNASLQTDATISDVQSSSRNVEGRLLLQQFSLAFLQPLLQQNSELAGTLNSDLRFKGNLIKPELNGSLALSGFKLAGQQAPVDVTDANMELKFAGQQASLQGLASTSKGQIHLSGEALWPQTDDWRATLNVTGDELSLQVPQARLQIAPDLIVSARPGLTTLSGTVHIPFARISIDSLPQTAVGLSDDLVLLDDKLQPIATAEKTAFALQTDINVILGKRVQLSAFGLQTRLSGNLRVRQQPQQQPIVNGDVSLQDGTFRAYGQDLLIRQGKMSFNGPADQPFLNVEAIRNPANMEDDVIAGIRVTGPADQPNITLFSEPAKPQANALAYLLMGRDIGSDSGNAGSALTTSLIGMSISSTGAVIGELGEAFGVRELTLDTAGAGDKSQVTVSGYLSRDLQVKYGYGIFNAVGEFTLRYRIMRNLYLEAVNSLDNAVDLLYKFEFD
;
A
#
# COMPACT_ATOMS: atom_id res chain seq x y z
N MET A 1 -61.58 42.82 -112.21
CA MET A 1 -61.50 43.93 -113.18
C MET A 1 -60.42 43.61 -114.20
N SER A 2 -60.74 43.84 -115.47
CA SER A 2 -60.09 43.28 -116.67
C SER A 2 -59.10 44.24 -117.35
N TRP A 3 -57.98 43.67 -117.83
CA TRP A 3 -57.12 44.02 -119.00
C TRP A 3 -55.99 45.08 -118.83
N PRO A 4 -54.93 45.08 -119.70
CA PRO A 4 -54.27 43.98 -120.44
C PRO A 4 -52.72 44.09 -120.55
N THR A 5 -52.17 43.07 -121.23
CA THR A 5 -50.78 42.72 -121.61
C THR A 5 -49.98 43.71 -122.47
N THR A 6 -48.63 43.69 -122.37
CA THR A 6 -47.74 43.60 -123.56
C THR A 6 -46.33 43.05 -123.19
N ARG A 7 -45.98 41.92 -123.81
CA ARG A 7 -44.73 41.15 -123.72
C ARG A 7 -43.94 41.42 -125.01
N ARG A 8 -42.78 42.09 -124.99
CA ARG A 8 -41.73 41.99 -126.04
C ARG A 8 -40.39 42.70 -125.75
N TRP A 9 -40.22 43.39 -124.62
CA TRP A 9 -38.98 44.14 -124.30
C TRP A 9 -37.90 43.36 -123.50
N LEU A 10 -38.17 42.12 -123.06
CA LEU A 10 -37.36 41.43 -122.03
C LEU A 10 -36.22 40.54 -122.54
N LYS A 11 -36.07 40.28 -123.84
CA LYS A 11 -35.01 39.37 -124.36
C LYS A 11 -33.72 40.05 -124.82
N ARG A 12 -33.71 41.38 -124.99
CA ARG A 12 -32.50 42.11 -125.42
C ARG A 12 -31.80 42.93 -124.31
N SER A 13 -32.43 43.14 -123.15
CA SER A 13 -31.74 43.76 -122.00
C SER A 13 -30.95 42.77 -121.14
N LEU A 14 -31.27 41.47 -121.19
CA LEU A 14 -30.61 40.44 -120.36
C LEU A 14 -29.16 40.13 -120.79
N SER A 15 -28.80 40.27 -122.07
CA SER A 15 -27.42 40.00 -122.54
C SER A 15 -26.45 41.15 -122.23
N TRP A 16 -26.96 42.38 -122.03
CA TRP A 16 -26.15 43.53 -121.66
C TRP A 16 -25.91 43.57 -120.14
N LEU A 17 -26.91 43.18 -119.33
CA LEU A 17 -26.74 42.98 -117.88
C LEU A 17 -25.73 41.86 -117.55
N ASN A 18 -25.66 40.82 -118.40
CA ASN A 18 -24.76 39.68 -118.15
C ASN A 18 -23.27 40.00 -118.38
N ARG A 19 -22.94 40.94 -119.28
CA ARG A 19 -21.55 41.31 -119.60
C ARG A 19 -21.03 42.56 -118.89
N THR A 20 -21.91 43.48 -118.49
CA THR A 20 -21.52 44.73 -117.81
C THR A 20 -21.68 44.66 -116.28
N LEU A 21 -22.50 43.73 -115.77
CA LEU A 21 -22.70 43.55 -114.32
C LEU A 21 -22.21 42.18 -113.84
N LEU A 22 -22.62 41.09 -114.49
CA LEU A 22 -22.32 39.73 -114.00
C LEU A 22 -20.85 39.32 -114.15
N LEU A 23 -20.18 39.64 -115.26
CA LEU A 23 -18.77 39.29 -115.46
C LEU A 23 -17.82 40.05 -114.49
N PRO A 24 -17.92 41.39 -114.32
CA PRO A 24 -17.16 42.07 -113.29
C PRO A 24 -17.58 41.64 -111.88
N CYS A 25 -18.86 41.34 -111.60
CA CYS A 25 -19.24 40.76 -110.31
C CYS A 25 -18.65 39.36 -110.08
N THR A 26 -18.64 38.46 -111.07
CA THR A 26 -18.04 37.12 -110.91
C THR A 26 -16.53 37.19 -110.78
N LEU A 27 -15.86 38.11 -111.47
CA LEU A 27 -14.42 38.32 -111.35
C LEU A 27 -14.08 38.99 -110.01
N LEU A 28 -14.91 39.93 -109.56
CA LEU A 28 -14.81 40.55 -108.23
C LEU A 28 -15.05 39.51 -107.13
N ILE A 29 -16.05 38.62 -107.26
CA ILE A 29 -16.32 37.52 -106.34
C ILE A 29 -15.17 36.50 -106.36
N ALA A 30 -14.63 36.14 -107.53
CA ALA A 30 -13.49 35.22 -107.63
C ALA A 30 -12.22 35.82 -107.03
N VAL A 31 -11.96 37.12 -107.24
CA VAL A 31 -10.86 37.87 -106.60
C VAL A 31 -11.07 37.97 -105.09
N LEU A 32 -12.30 38.22 -104.62
CA LEU A 32 -12.64 38.24 -103.20
C LEU A 32 -12.40 36.86 -102.57
N ILE A 33 -12.88 35.79 -103.21
CA ILE A 33 -12.68 34.41 -102.73
C ILE A 33 -11.19 34.04 -102.74
N THR A 34 -10.43 34.39 -103.78
CA THR A 34 -8.98 34.11 -103.80
C THR A 34 -8.21 34.94 -102.76
N LEU A 35 -8.60 36.19 -102.52
CA LEU A 35 -8.06 36.96 -101.38
C LEU A 35 -8.32 36.22 -100.06
N LEU A 36 -9.55 35.78 -99.83
CA LEU A 36 -9.94 35.13 -98.56
C LEU A 36 -9.20 33.80 -98.28
N TYR A 37 -8.66 33.13 -99.30
CA TYR A 37 -7.89 31.88 -99.17
C TYR A 37 -6.37 32.06 -99.33
N THR A 38 -5.86 33.28 -99.46
CA THR A 38 -4.42 33.55 -99.62
C THR A 38 -3.85 34.37 -98.46
N PRO A 39 -2.54 34.25 -98.17
CA PRO A 39 -1.87 35.09 -97.16
C PRO A 39 -2.00 36.59 -97.44
N ALA A 40 -2.04 36.98 -98.72
CA ALA A 40 -2.22 38.37 -99.13
C ALA A 40 -3.57 38.96 -98.71
N GLY A 41 -4.64 38.16 -98.69
CA GLY A 41 -5.93 38.64 -98.21
C GLY A 41 -6.03 38.68 -96.69
N LEU A 42 -5.32 37.79 -95.97
CA LEU A 42 -5.19 37.88 -94.52
C LEU A 42 -4.45 39.17 -94.13
N THR A 43 -3.29 39.45 -94.73
CA THR A 43 -2.54 40.68 -94.44
C THR A 43 -3.32 41.95 -94.82
N PHE A 44 -4.05 41.96 -95.94
CA PHE A 44 -4.95 43.06 -96.30
C PHE A 44 -6.10 43.23 -95.28
N SER A 45 -6.72 42.12 -94.85
CA SER A 45 -7.79 42.17 -93.86
C SER A 45 -7.31 42.63 -92.48
N LEU A 46 -6.11 42.24 -92.07
CA LEU A 46 -5.48 42.69 -90.82
C LEU A 46 -5.04 44.15 -90.91
N TRP A 47 -4.50 44.59 -92.04
CA TRP A 47 -4.20 46.00 -92.28
C TRP A 47 -5.47 46.86 -92.16
N LEU A 48 -6.58 46.40 -92.77
CA LEU A 48 -7.87 47.07 -92.65
C LEU A 48 -8.38 47.06 -91.20
N ALA A 49 -8.26 45.94 -90.49
CA ALA A 49 -8.67 45.83 -89.08
C ALA A 49 -7.85 46.77 -88.16
N GLN A 50 -6.53 46.80 -88.31
CA GLN A 50 -5.65 47.69 -87.54
C GLN A 50 -5.91 49.18 -87.82
N HIS A 51 -6.37 49.52 -89.04
CA HIS A 51 -6.70 50.90 -89.40
C HIS A 51 -8.11 51.33 -88.96
N THR A 52 -9.04 50.38 -88.89
CA THR A 52 -10.45 50.65 -88.53
C THR A 52 -10.68 50.56 -87.02
N VAL A 53 -9.93 49.71 -86.33
CA VAL A 53 -10.01 49.52 -84.88
C VAL A 53 -8.85 50.27 -84.24
N ALA A 54 -9.14 51.43 -83.65
CA ALA A 54 -8.14 52.21 -82.93
C ALA A 54 -7.48 51.36 -81.84
N GLY A 55 -6.14 51.42 -81.76
CA GLY A 55 -5.35 50.72 -80.76
C GLY A 55 -5.08 49.23 -81.04
N LEU A 56 -5.58 48.66 -82.15
CA LEU A 56 -5.31 47.26 -82.52
C LEU A 56 -4.00 47.13 -83.30
N SER A 57 -3.13 46.22 -82.87
CA SER A 57 -1.89 45.86 -83.54
C SER A 57 -1.69 44.35 -83.54
N VAL A 58 -1.16 43.82 -84.65
CA VAL A 58 -0.79 42.41 -84.81
C VAL A 58 0.60 42.38 -85.42
N GLU A 59 1.57 41.81 -84.71
CA GLU A 59 2.98 41.85 -85.13
C GLU A 59 3.27 40.89 -86.28
N ARG A 60 2.71 39.68 -86.22
CA ARG A 60 2.91 38.64 -87.24
C ARG A 60 1.63 37.84 -87.48
N SER A 61 1.41 37.45 -88.74
CA SER A 61 0.26 36.65 -89.15
C SER A 61 0.68 35.59 -90.17
N GLU A 62 0.11 34.40 -90.07
CA GLU A 62 0.32 33.27 -90.99
C GLU A 62 -1.02 32.66 -91.43
N GLY A 63 -1.05 32.05 -92.61
CA GLY A 63 -2.25 31.38 -93.13
C GLY A 63 -3.13 32.26 -94.01
N SER A 64 -4.45 32.06 -93.94
CA SER A 64 -5.45 32.81 -94.71
C SER A 64 -6.74 33.02 -93.92
N VAL A 65 -7.63 33.92 -94.37
CA VAL A 65 -8.87 34.25 -93.65
C VAL A 65 -9.79 33.04 -93.53
N LEU A 66 -10.00 32.28 -94.62
CA LEU A 66 -10.89 31.11 -94.64
C LEU A 66 -10.16 29.76 -94.64
N GLY A 67 -8.86 29.70 -94.93
CA GLY A 67 -8.07 28.46 -94.86
C GLY A 67 -7.43 28.19 -93.50
N GLY A 68 -7.77 28.99 -92.49
CA GLY A 68 -7.17 28.98 -91.17
C GLY A 68 -5.97 29.92 -91.06
N ASN A 69 -5.81 30.55 -89.90
CA ASN A 69 -4.78 31.54 -89.63
C ASN A 69 -4.24 31.43 -88.20
N SER A 70 -2.99 31.89 -88.05
CA SER A 70 -2.36 32.11 -86.76
C SER A 70 -1.86 33.54 -86.67
N LEU A 71 -2.26 34.26 -85.62
CA LEU A 71 -1.80 35.61 -85.31
C LEU A 71 -0.90 35.53 -84.08
N TYR A 72 0.17 36.30 -84.06
CA TYR A 72 1.14 36.35 -82.97
C TYR A 72 1.26 37.79 -82.47
N GLU A 73 1.41 37.95 -81.16
CA GLU A 73 1.54 39.24 -80.47
C GLU A 73 0.41 40.21 -80.87
N VAL A 74 -0.82 39.76 -80.68
CA VAL A 74 -1.99 40.62 -80.87
C VAL A 74 -2.11 41.52 -79.64
N ARG A 75 -2.07 42.84 -79.85
CA ARG A 75 -2.23 43.82 -78.78
C ARG A 75 -3.32 44.80 -79.14
N TRP A 76 -4.24 45.02 -78.22
CA TRP A 76 -5.30 45.99 -78.37
C TRP A 76 -5.40 46.81 -77.08
N GLN A 77 -5.38 48.14 -77.21
CA GLN A 77 -5.50 49.02 -76.06
C GLN A 77 -6.41 50.21 -76.36
N ASP A 78 -7.38 50.45 -75.48
CA ASP A 78 -8.18 51.68 -75.43
C ASP A 78 -8.08 52.33 -74.03
N ASP A 79 -8.96 53.30 -73.73
CA ASP A 79 -8.97 54.04 -72.46
C ASP A 79 -9.33 53.18 -71.24
N THR A 80 -9.91 52.00 -71.45
CA THR A 80 -10.49 51.15 -70.39
C THR A 80 -9.99 49.70 -70.42
N VAL A 81 -9.47 49.22 -71.55
CA VAL A 81 -9.09 47.83 -71.76
C VAL A 81 -7.71 47.76 -72.37
N LYS A 82 -6.83 46.95 -71.77
CA LYS A 82 -5.54 46.57 -72.34
C LYS A 82 -5.51 45.05 -72.51
N LEU A 83 -5.50 44.60 -73.76
CA LEU A 83 -5.44 43.19 -74.14
C LEU A 83 -4.10 42.91 -74.83
N THR A 84 -3.40 41.89 -74.37
CA THR A 84 -2.28 41.27 -75.08
C THR A 84 -2.53 39.78 -75.24
N LEU A 85 -2.14 39.22 -76.37
CA LEU A 85 -2.32 37.81 -76.69
C LEU A 85 -1.09 37.32 -77.46
N ALA A 86 -0.38 36.35 -76.89
CA ALA A 86 0.87 35.84 -77.47
C ALA A 86 0.62 35.12 -78.80
N GLN A 87 -0.43 34.29 -78.87
CA GLN A 87 -0.81 33.59 -80.09
C GLN A 87 -2.32 33.32 -80.15
N SER A 88 -2.92 33.49 -81.34
CA SER A 88 -4.26 33.00 -81.66
C SER A 88 -4.21 32.12 -82.89
N THR A 89 -4.79 30.93 -82.84
CA THR A 89 -4.95 30.03 -83.98
C THR A 89 -6.43 29.80 -84.25
N LEU A 90 -6.87 30.02 -85.49
CA LEU A 90 -8.24 29.80 -85.94
C LEU A 90 -8.23 28.84 -87.14
N GLN A 91 -8.95 27.74 -87.05
CA GLN A 91 -9.15 26.77 -88.14
C GLN A 91 -10.64 26.65 -88.47
N ILE A 92 -11.00 26.89 -89.73
CA ILE A 92 -12.38 26.90 -90.20
C ILE A 92 -12.59 25.76 -91.21
N ASN A 93 -13.67 24.99 -91.04
CA ASN A 93 -14.08 23.98 -92.01
C ASN A 93 -15.06 24.56 -93.03
N ASN A 94 -14.55 24.83 -94.23
CA ASN A 94 -15.29 25.49 -95.29
C ASN A 94 -16.42 24.64 -95.90
N ARG A 95 -16.47 23.34 -95.64
CA ARG A 95 -17.57 22.46 -96.11
C ARG A 95 -18.91 22.82 -95.47
N CYS A 96 -18.89 23.49 -94.31
CA CYS A 96 -20.09 23.87 -93.58
C CYS A 96 -20.80 25.12 -94.14
N PHE A 97 -20.15 25.94 -94.97
CA PHE A 97 -20.78 27.12 -95.56
C PHE A 97 -21.97 26.78 -96.45
N LEU A 98 -21.98 25.61 -97.09
CA LEU A 98 -23.11 25.10 -97.88
C LEU A 98 -24.36 24.83 -97.04
N ARG A 99 -24.21 24.70 -95.72
CA ARG A 99 -25.29 24.48 -94.75
C ARG A 99 -25.61 25.73 -93.93
N LEU A 100 -25.12 26.91 -94.33
CA LEU A 100 -25.27 28.17 -93.57
C LEU A 100 -24.80 28.03 -92.12
N THR A 101 -23.70 27.29 -91.90
CA THR A 101 -23.09 27.08 -90.58
C THR A 101 -21.60 27.43 -90.64
N LEU A 102 -21.10 28.14 -89.64
CA LEU A 102 -19.67 28.40 -89.45
C LEU A 102 -19.11 27.30 -88.53
N CYS A 103 -18.40 26.34 -89.12
CA CYS A 103 -17.71 25.30 -88.36
C CYS A 103 -16.28 25.74 -88.06
N VAL A 104 -15.98 25.97 -86.78
CA VAL A 104 -14.64 26.25 -86.27
C VAL A 104 -14.10 24.94 -85.71
N GLU A 105 -13.14 24.32 -86.41
CA GLU A 105 -12.53 23.07 -85.95
C GLU A 105 -11.67 23.31 -84.71
N GLN A 106 -10.92 24.41 -84.72
CA GLN A 106 -10.05 24.79 -83.60
C GLN A 106 -9.99 26.31 -83.46
N LEU A 107 -10.25 26.81 -82.26
CA LEU A 107 -9.92 28.16 -81.82
C LEU A 107 -9.04 28.05 -80.58
N SER A 108 -7.74 28.33 -80.72
CA SER A 108 -6.78 28.27 -79.61
C SER A 108 -6.17 29.64 -79.36
N LEU A 109 -6.26 30.13 -78.13
CA LEU A 109 -5.68 31.38 -77.67
C LEU A 109 -4.65 31.05 -76.59
N GLN A 110 -3.43 31.55 -76.73
CA GLN A 110 -2.34 31.31 -75.77
C GLN A 110 -1.76 32.62 -75.27
N GLY A 111 -1.50 32.71 -73.96
CA GLY A 111 -0.84 33.86 -73.36
C GLY A 111 -1.72 35.10 -73.33
N LEU A 112 -3.03 34.96 -73.08
CA LEU A 112 -3.96 36.09 -73.01
C LEU A 112 -3.74 36.86 -71.71
N GLN A 113 -3.42 38.15 -71.78
CA GLN A 113 -3.45 39.06 -70.64
C GLN A 113 -4.45 40.17 -70.90
N LEU A 114 -5.45 40.28 -70.04
CA LEU A 114 -6.51 41.27 -70.14
C LEU A 114 -6.52 42.14 -68.88
N ASP A 115 -6.25 43.43 -69.01
CA ASP A 115 -6.28 44.40 -67.91
C ASP A 115 -7.44 45.37 -68.15
N LEU A 116 -8.43 45.37 -67.26
CA LEU A 116 -9.64 46.17 -67.34
C LEU A 116 -9.60 47.26 -66.26
N ALA A 117 -9.47 48.52 -66.72
CA ALA A 117 -9.57 49.70 -65.88
C ALA A 117 -11.05 50.01 -65.58
N THR A 118 -11.37 50.25 -64.31
CA THR A 118 -12.72 50.63 -63.89
C THR A 118 -12.96 52.10 -64.12
N SER A 119 -13.92 52.46 -64.97
CA SER A 119 -14.53 53.78 -64.93
C SER A 119 -15.46 53.88 -63.72
N THR A 120 -15.42 55.02 -63.02
CA THR A 120 -16.34 55.35 -61.92
C THR A 120 -17.77 55.25 -62.45
N PRO A 121 -18.71 54.56 -61.76
CA PRO A 121 -20.07 54.47 -62.24
C PRO A 121 -20.71 55.85 -62.17
N ALA A 122 -20.99 56.46 -63.32
CA ALA A 122 -21.91 57.59 -63.39
C ALA A 122 -23.30 57.06 -63.03
N GLN A 123 -23.92 57.63 -61.99
CA GLN A 123 -25.34 57.42 -61.69
C GLN A 123 -26.17 57.87 -62.91
N GLN A 124 -26.56 56.91 -63.74
CA GLN A 124 -27.61 57.05 -64.74
C GLN A 124 -28.79 56.20 -64.33
N THR A 125 -29.80 56.86 -63.76
CA THR A 125 -31.19 56.38 -63.73
C THR A 125 -31.77 56.47 -65.13
N GLU A 126 -31.60 55.42 -65.93
CA GLU A 126 -32.49 55.10 -67.05
C GLU A 126 -33.13 53.72 -66.80
N PRO A 127 -34.42 53.53 -67.12
CA PRO A 127 -35.11 52.26 -66.91
C PRO A 127 -34.50 51.15 -67.79
N PRO A 128 -34.61 49.86 -67.40
CA PRO A 128 -34.04 48.77 -68.16
C PRO A 128 -34.67 48.74 -69.55
N HIS A 129 -33.86 49.01 -70.59
CA HIS A 129 -34.27 48.76 -71.96
C HIS A 129 -34.70 47.29 -72.11
N ALA A 130 -35.82 47.08 -72.80
CA ALA A 130 -36.36 45.74 -73.09
C ALA A 130 -35.24 44.81 -73.59
N ALA A 131 -35.14 43.63 -72.97
CA ALA A 131 -34.17 42.60 -73.33
C ALA A 131 -34.17 42.39 -74.86
N VAL A 132 -33.10 42.86 -75.51
CA VAL A 132 -32.90 42.66 -76.94
C VAL A 132 -32.78 41.15 -77.15
N ARG A 133 -33.75 40.55 -77.85
CA ARG A 133 -33.68 39.13 -78.21
C ARG A 133 -32.50 38.95 -79.17
N VAL A 134 -31.43 38.36 -78.65
CA VAL A 134 -30.25 38.04 -79.44
C VAL A 134 -30.57 36.80 -80.27
N TRP A 135 -30.57 36.96 -81.59
CA TRP A 135 -30.80 35.89 -82.54
C TRP A 135 -29.61 35.81 -83.50
N LEU A 136 -28.92 34.67 -83.52
CA LEU A 136 -27.82 34.43 -84.43
C LEU A 136 -28.34 34.14 -85.85
N PRO A 137 -27.90 34.89 -86.88
CA PRO A 137 -28.38 34.72 -88.25
C PRO A 137 -27.94 33.40 -88.91
N PHE A 138 -26.90 32.75 -88.37
CA PHE A 138 -26.40 31.44 -88.80
C PHE A 138 -25.88 30.66 -87.58
N ALA A 139 -25.80 29.34 -87.69
CA ALA A 139 -25.28 28.49 -86.62
C ALA A 139 -23.74 28.53 -86.58
N ILE A 140 -23.17 28.49 -85.37
CA ILE A 140 -21.73 28.41 -85.13
C ILE A 140 -21.48 27.13 -84.34
N ASP A 141 -20.65 26.24 -84.89
CA ASP A 141 -20.24 24.99 -84.23
C ASP A 141 -18.74 25.03 -84.02
N ILE A 142 -18.30 24.98 -82.77
CA ILE A 142 -16.91 25.05 -82.35
C ILE A 142 -16.54 23.70 -81.75
N THR A 143 -15.77 22.91 -82.49
CA THR A 143 -15.37 21.57 -82.06
C THR A 143 -14.37 21.63 -80.90
N GLN A 144 -13.45 22.60 -80.92
CA GLN A 144 -12.43 22.77 -79.90
C GLN A 144 -12.10 24.24 -79.70
N LEU A 145 -12.40 24.76 -78.52
CA LEU A 145 -11.99 26.07 -78.04
C LEU A 145 -11.02 25.89 -76.88
N GLN A 146 -9.83 26.49 -76.95
CA GLN A 146 -8.79 26.41 -75.92
C GLN A 146 -8.25 27.79 -75.58
N LEU A 147 -8.16 28.10 -74.28
CA LEU A 147 -7.49 29.29 -73.75
C LEU A 147 -6.44 28.83 -72.74
N ASN A 148 -5.18 28.94 -73.12
CA ASN A 148 -4.05 28.50 -72.30
C ASN A 148 -3.25 29.70 -71.77
N ASP A 149 -2.73 29.57 -70.55
CA ASP A 149 -1.87 30.55 -69.87
C ASP A 149 -2.46 31.96 -69.90
N ALA A 150 -3.66 32.11 -69.35
CA ALA A 150 -4.38 33.39 -69.40
C ALA A 150 -4.43 34.07 -68.03
N SER A 151 -4.40 35.40 -68.05
CA SER A 151 -4.48 36.29 -66.90
C SER A 151 -5.47 37.41 -67.19
N VAL A 152 -6.41 37.63 -66.28
CA VAL A 152 -7.40 38.70 -66.34
C VAL A 152 -7.29 39.52 -65.07
N ARG A 153 -6.98 40.81 -65.20
CA ARG A 153 -6.95 41.77 -64.12
C ARG A 153 -8.13 42.71 -64.24
N VAL A 154 -8.89 42.84 -63.16
CA VAL A 154 -10.04 43.75 -63.09
C VAL A 154 -10.03 44.40 -61.72
N ALA A 155 -9.99 45.74 -61.69
CA ALA A 155 -10.14 46.51 -60.45
C ALA A 155 -9.19 46.09 -59.30
N GLY A 156 -7.94 45.70 -59.63
CA GLY A 156 -6.94 45.23 -58.65
C GLY A 156 -7.05 43.75 -58.25
N SER A 157 -8.04 43.02 -58.76
CA SER A 157 -8.12 41.56 -58.65
C SER A 157 -7.45 40.92 -59.87
N GLU A 158 -6.74 39.82 -59.70
CA GLU A 158 -6.06 39.07 -60.75
C GLU A 158 -6.55 37.61 -60.76
N LEU A 159 -7.06 37.17 -61.91
CA LEU A 159 -7.51 35.81 -62.18
C LEU A 159 -6.57 35.18 -63.20
N THR A 160 -5.83 34.15 -62.83
CA THR A 160 -4.94 33.42 -63.75
C THR A 160 -5.36 31.96 -63.88
N TRP A 161 -5.09 31.35 -65.04
CA TRP A 161 -5.30 29.92 -65.23
C TRP A 161 -4.37 29.32 -66.28
N GLN A 162 -4.09 28.02 -66.12
CA GLN A 162 -3.22 27.28 -67.04
C GLN A 162 -3.96 26.88 -68.32
N GLN A 163 -5.16 26.31 -68.19
CA GLN A 163 -5.90 25.77 -69.33
C GLN A 163 -7.40 25.90 -69.14
N PHE A 164 -8.08 26.40 -70.17
CA PHE A 164 -9.52 26.30 -70.33
C PHE A 164 -9.82 25.65 -71.67
N SER A 165 -10.68 24.65 -71.71
CA SER A 165 -11.08 23.98 -72.96
C SER A 165 -12.55 23.63 -72.98
N THR A 166 -13.21 23.78 -74.14
CA THR A 166 -14.62 23.42 -74.32
C THR A 166 -14.93 23.18 -75.81
N ALA A 167 -15.99 22.44 -76.10
CA ALA A 167 -16.69 22.56 -77.37
C ALA A 167 -17.93 23.46 -77.19
N ALA A 168 -18.37 24.15 -78.24
CA ALA A 168 -19.50 25.08 -78.14
C ALA A 168 -20.40 25.04 -79.39
N GLN A 169 -21.71 25.00 -79.18
CA GLN A 169 -22.72 25.07 -80.24
C GLN A 169 -23.63 26.27 -80.02
N LEU A 170 -23.72 27.15 -81.00
CA LEU A 170 -24.55 28.33 -80.96
C LEU A 170 -25.52 28.32 -82.15
N TRP A 171 -26.82 28.35 -81.89
CA TRP A 171 -27.83 28.49 -82.94
C TRP A 171 -29.06 29.24 -82.43
N GLY A 172 -29.59 30.17 -83.24
CA GLY A 172 -30.75 30.98 -82.87
C GLY A 172 -30.46 31.75 -81.58
N ASN A 173 -31.16 31.39 -80.50
CA ASN A 173 -30.97 31.92 -79.16
C ASN A 173 -30.40 30.89 -78.16
N LYS A 174 -29.92 29.73 -78.62
CA LYS A 174 -29.32 28.70 -77.77
C LYS A 174 -27.79 28.71 -77.89
N VAL A 175 -27.14 28.66 -76.73
CA VAL A 175 -25.70 28.45 -76.55
C VAL A 175 -25.52 27.18 -75.73
N GLN A 176 -24.76 26.21 -76.21
CA GLN A 176 -24.46 24.99 -75.49
C GLN A 176 -22.94 24.83 -75.38
N LEU A 177 -22.43 24.73 -74.15
CA LEU A 177 -21.06 24.41 -73.84
C LEU A 177 -20.96 22.93 -73.48
N ILE A 178 -20.17 22.19 -74.25
CA ILE A 178 -20.01 20.75 -74.11
C ILE A 178 -18.68 20.49 -73.41
N GLN A 179 -18.77 19.89 -72.23
CA GLN A 179 -17.64 19.52 -71.37
C GLN A 179 -16.59 20.64 -71.13
N PRO A 180 -16.98 21.86 -70.71
CA PRO A 180 -15.99 22.87 -70.38
C PRO A 180 -15.11 22.43 -69.20
N HIS A 181 -13.80 22.51 -69.37
CA HIS A 181 -12.82 22.15 -68.36
C HIS A 181 -11.85 23.30 -68.12
N TRP A 182 -11.78 23.77 -66.87
CA TRP A 182 -10.92 24.85 -66.42
C TRP A 182 -9.92 24.31 -65.38
N GLN A 183 -8.63 24.53 -65.57
CA GLN A 183 -7.57 23.90 -64.77
C GLN A 183 -6.60 24.94 -64.20
N GLN A 184 -6.16 24.67 -62.97
CA GLN A 184 -5.15 25.45 -62.23
C GLN A 184 -5.50 26.94 -62.19
N VAL A 185 -6.69 27.22 -61.67
CA VAL A 185 -7.22 28.59 -61.60
C VAL A 185 -6.78 29.23 -60.30
N ASN A 186 -6.15 30.38 -60.36
CA ASN A 186 -5.71 31.15 -59.20
C ASN A 186 -6.38 32.53 -59.22
N LEU A 187 -7.20 32.81 -58.23
CA LEU A 187 -7.88 34.09 -58.06
C LEU A 187 -7.27 34.83 -56.88
N MET A 188 -6.73 36.02 -57.14
CA MET A 188 -6.31 37.00 -56.14
C MET A 188 -7.30 38.17 -56.18
N LEU A 189 -7.98 38.43 -55.07
CA LEU A 189 -8.90 39.55 -54.98
C LEU A 189 -8.16 40.84 -54.60
N ALA A 190 -8.62 41.98 -55.10
CA ALA A 190 -8.14 43.28 -54.65
C ALA A 190 -8.36 43.41 -53.13
N GLY A 191 -7.30 43.76 -52.38
CA GLY A 191 -7.40 43.93 -50.94
C GLY A 191 -8.41 45.02 -50.58
N THR A 192 -9.61 44.62 -50.16
CA THR A 192 -10.53 45.52 -49.48
C THR A 192 -9.94 45.76 -48.09
N ALA A 193 -9.46 46.97 -47.84
CA ALA A 193 -9.24 47.43 -46.49
C ALA A 193 -10.60 47.36 -45.79
N VAL A 194 -10.82 46.30 -45.01
CA VAL A 194 -12.00 46.18 -44.15
C VAL A 194 -11.89 47.30 -43.14
N SER A 195 -12.50 48.44 -43.45
CA SER A 195 -12.80 49.45 -42.44
C SER A 195 -13.81 48.80 -41.52
N GLN A 196 -13.32 48.27 -40.39
CA GLN A 196 -14.15 47.87 -39.27
C GLN A 196 -14.92 49.10 -38.79
N THR A 197 -16.08 49.31 -39.40
CA THR A 197 -17.11 50.18 -38.86
C THR A 197 -18.07 49.23 -38.17
N ASP A 198 -18.05 49.26 -36.83
CA ASP A 198 -19.02 48.63 -35.93
C ASP A 198 -20.43 49.02 -36.36
N THR A 199 -20.99 48.29 -37.30
CA THR A 199 -22.38 48.43 -37.73
C THR A 199 -23.10 47.21 -37.18
N ALA A 200 -24.01 47.46 -36.24
CA ALA A 200 -24.92 46.46 -35.71
C ALA A 200 -25.56 45.68 -36.87
N PHE A 201 -25.69 44.37 -36.71
CA PHE A 201 -26.34 43.52 -37.71
C PHE A 201 -27.74 44.06 -38.01
N ALA A 202 -27.97 44.44 -39.27
CA ALA A 202 -29.26 44.90 -39.75
C ALA A 202 -29.68 44.02 -40.92
N TYR A 203 -30.79 43.31 -40.78
CA TYR A 203 -31.35 42.55 -41.87
C TYR A 203 -31.82 43.50 -42.97
N GLN A 204 -31.24 43.38 -44.15
CA GLN A 204 -31.66 44.13 -45.33
C GLN A 204 -32.52 43.22 -46.19
N VAL A 205 -33.76 43.63 -46.44
CA VAL A 205 -34.66 42.91 -47.33
C VAL A 205 -34.00 42.84 -48.71
N PRO A 206 -33.82 41.65 -49.29
CA PRO A 206 -33.30 41.50 -50.64
C PRO A 206 -34.21 42.22 -51.65
N GLU A 207 -33.65 43.14 -52.43
CA GLU A 207 -34.34 43.68 -53.60
C GLU A 207 -34.29 42.65 -54.73
N LEU A 208 -35.47 42.15 -55.12
CA LEU A 208 -35.61 41.21 -56.23
C LEU A 208 -35.66 41.96 -57.57
N ALA A 209 -34.76 41.62 -58.48
CA ALA A 209 -34.72 42.17 -59.83
C ALA A 209 -35.31 41.18 -60.83
N ASP A 210 -36.15 41.64 -61.75
CA ASP A 210 -36.63 40.77 -62.83
C ASP A 210 -35.45 40.34 -63.73
N PHE A 211 -34.93 39.14 -63.50
CA PHE A 211 -33.83 38.58 -64.27
C PHE A 211 -34.38 37.79 -65.46
N ARG A 212 -34.18 38.33 -66.66
CA ARG A 212 -34.51 37.63 -67.92
C ARG A 212 -33.27 37.42 -68.76
N LEU A 213 -32.91 36.16 -68.96
CA LEU A 213 -31.82 35.80 -69.86
C LEU A 213 -32.23 36.02 -71.33
N PRO A 214 -31.42 36.74 -72.13
CA PRO A 214 -31.70 36.93 -73.56
C PRO A 214 -31.45 35.68 -74.41
N LEU A 215 -30.79 34.65 -73.83
CA LEU A 215 -30.33 33.42 -74.49
C LEU A 215 -30.60 32.21 -73.59
N ASN A 216 -30.83 31.04 -74.18
CA ASN A 216 -30.79 29.78 -73.47
C ASN A 216 -29.34 29.27 -73.42
N VAL A 217 -28.76 29.08 -72.23
CA VAL A 217 -27.40 28.58 -72.06
C VAL A 217 -27.44 27.19 -71.41
N PHE A 218 -26.84 26.20 -72.06
CA PHE A 218 -26.73 24.84 -71.55
C PHE A 218 -25.26 24.50 -71.31
N ILE A 219 -24.94 23.97 -70.15
CA ILE A 219 -23.60 23.54 -69.76
C ILE A 219 -23.71 22.08 -69.33
N ASP A 220 -23.25 21.17 -70.19
CA ASP A 220 -23.49 19.73 -70.01
C ASP A 220 -22.69 19.15 -68.83
N ARG A 221 -21.47 19.63 -68.62
CA ARG A 221 -20.61 19.29 -67.47
C ARG A 221 -19.40 20.22 -67.42
N PHE A 222 -19.51 21.30 -66.67
CA PHE A 222 -18.35 22.12 -66.32
C PHE A 222 -17.51 21.39 -65.28
N LYS A 223 -16.20 21.36 -65.47
CA LYS A 223 -15.24 20.81 -64.51
C LYS A 223 -14.16 21.87 -64.23
N LEU A 224 -13.88 22.10 -62.96
CA LEU A 224 -12.82 22.95 -62.44
C LEU A 224 -11.93 22.09 -61.56
N THR A 225 -10.63 22.09 -61.81
CA THR A 225 -9.64 21.34 -61.01
C THR A 225 -8.53 22.26 -60.54
N ASP A 226 -8.10 22.08 -59.30
CA ASP A 226 -7.01 22.83 -58.66
C ASP A 226 -7.27 24.35 -58.62
N PHE A 227 -8.43 24.74 -58.09
CA PHE A 227 -8.73 26.16 -57.87
C PHE A 227 -8.12 26.63 -56.54
N THR A 228 -7.45 27.78 -56.56
CA THR A 228 -6.90 28.42 -55.37
C THR A 228 -7.38 29.87 -55.28
N LEU A 229 -7.95 30.24 -54.14
CA LEU A 229 -8.27 31.62 -53.79
C LEU A 229 -7.18 32.16 -52.86
N GLN A 230 -6.46 33.18 -53.30
CA GLN A 230 -5.38 33.81 -52.55
C GLN A 230 -5.97 34.82 -51.56
N GLN A 231 -5.93 34.44 -50.29
CA GLN A 231 -6.33 35.21 -49.11
C GLN A 231 -5.25 35.03 -48.03
N PRO A 232 -5.28 35.76 -46.88
CA PRO A 232 -4.31 35.57 -45.81
C PRO A 232 -4.15 34.10 -45.35
N GLN A 233 -5.23 33.32 -45.44
CA GLN A 233 -5.18 31.86 -45.47
C GLN A 233 -5.67 31.38 -46.84
N PRO A 234 -4.82 30.78 -47.69
CA PRO A 234 -5.20 30.36 -49.03
C PRO A 234 -6.24 29.23 -48.95
N GLN A 235 -7.34 29.38 -49.67
CA GLN A 235 -8.40 28.37 -49.77
C GLN A 235 -8.20 27.57 -51.06
N THR A 236 -8.21 26.24 -50.97
CA THR A 236 -8.01 25.35 -52.11
C THR A 236 -9.24 24.48 -52.34
N LEU A 237 -9.57 24.30 -53.61
CA LEU A 237 -10.67 23.47 -54.07
C LEU A 237 -10.12 22.44 -55.06
N SER A 238 -10.17 21.16 -54.68
CA SER A 238 -9.59 20.07 -55.45
C SER A 238 -10.34 19.85 -56.76
N GLU A 239 -11.67 19.75 -56.68
CA GLU A 239 -12.52 19.58 -57.85
C GLU A 239 -13.89 20.23 -57.62
N LEU A 240 -14.39 20.92 -58.64
CA LEU A 240 -15.77 21.38 -58.73
C LEU A 240 -16.33 20.98 -60.09
N SER A 241 -17.49 20.35 -60.10
CA SER A 241 -18.17 20.03 -61.34
C SER A 241 -19.65 20.35 -61.27
N PHE A 242 -20.22 20.87 -62.37
CA PHE A 242 -21.65 21.17 -62.42
C PHE A 242 -22.25 21.02 -63.81
N SER A 243 -23.56 20.78 -63.83
CA SER A 243 -24.39 20.79 -65.04
C SER A 243 -25.50 21.82 -64.86
N LEU A 244 -25.57 22.81 -65.76
CA LEU A 244 -26.40 24.00 -65.61
C LEU A 244 -27.22 24.26 -66.88
N GLN A 245 -28.51 24.55 -66.70
CA GLN A 245 -29.41 24.98 -67.76
C GLN A 245 -30.00 26.33 -67.37
N LEU A 246 -29.65 27.36 -68.14
CA LEU A 246 -30.13 28.72 -67.99
C LEU A 246 -31.13 29.02 -69.10
N GLN A 247 -32.38 29.23 -68.73
CA GLN A 247 -33.48 29.60 -69.61
C GLN A 247 -34.06 30.95 -69.16
N PRO A 248 -34.83 31.67 -70.01
CA PRO A 248 -35.32 33.01 -69.71
C PRO A 248 -36.03 33.18 -68.35
N GLU A 249 -36.72 32.14 -67.86
CA GLU A 249 -37.49 32.16 -66.61
C GLU A 249 -37.12 31.00 -65.66
N GLN A 250 -36.08 30.23 -65.97
CA GLN A 250 -35.71 29.05 -65.19
C GLN A 250 -34.20 28.83 -65.19
N ILE A 251 -33.65 28.63 -64.00
CA ILE A 251 -32.27 28.23 -63.75
C ILE A 251 -32.32 26.83 -63.14
N ASN A 252 -31.77 25.85 -63.83
CA ASN A 252 -31.75 24.46 -63.36
C ASN A 252 -30.31 23.97 -63.23
N LEU A 253 -29.88 23.72 -62.00
CA LEU A 253 -28.62 23.10 -61.62
C LEU A 253 -28.90 21.63 -61.32
N THR A 254 -28.73 20.76 -62.32
CA THR A 254 -29.09 19.34 -62.18
C THR A 254 -28.12 18.57 -61.28
N GLN A 255 -26.87 19.02 -61.23
CA GLN A 255 -25.81 18.42 -60.42
C GLN A 255 -24.73 19.47 -60.15
N LEU A 256 -24.28 19.53 -58.90
CA LEU A 256 -23.12 20.27 -58.43
C LEU A 256 -22.35 19.38 -57.45
N ASP A 257 -21.12 19.04 -57.80
CA ASP A 257 -20.22 18.30 -56.93
C ASP A 257 -19.03 19.19 -56.60
N ILE A 258 -18.73 19.32 -55.31
CA ILE A 258 -17.60 20.10 -54.80
C ILE A 258 -16.80 19.18 -53.87
N THR A 259 -15.52 19.00 -54.19
CA THR A 259 -14.54 18.29 -53.34
C THR A 259 -13.58 19.30 -52.75
N HIS A 260 -13.73 19.55 -51.45
CA HIS A 260 -12.88 20.41 -50.65
C HIS A 260 -12.12 19.56 -49.62
N PRO A 261 -10.90 19.93 -49.19
CA PRO A 261 -10.15 19.16 -48.19
C PRO A 261 -10.93 18.84 -46.90
N LEU A 262 -11.83 19.74 -46.49
CA LEU A 262 -12.63 19.58 -45.26
C LEU A 262 -14.01 18.94 -45.49
N ALA A 263 -14.48 18.81 -46.73
CA ALA A 263 -15.81 18.28 -47.00
C ALA A 263 -16.06 17.96 -48.48
N THR A 264 -16.97 17.02 -48.74
CA THR A 264 -17.59 16.80 -50.06
C THR A 264 -19.04 17.25 -50.04
N LEU A 265 -19.44 18.02 -51.06
CA LEU A 265 -20.79 18.52 -51.25
C LEU A 265 -21.36 18.01 -52.58
N HIS A 266 -22.58 17.49 -52.51
CA HIS A 266 -23.41 17.13 -53.65
C HIS A 266 -24.69 17.96 -53.59
N ALA A 267 -25.03 18.68 -54.64
CA ALA A 267 -26.23 19.51 -54.67
C ALA A 267 -26.95 19.48 -56.02
N SER A 268 -28.26 19.72 -55.96
CA SER A 268 -29.10 20.02 -57.12
C SER A 268 -30.06 21.14 -56.74
N ALA A 269 -30.38 22.01 -57.70
CA ALA A 269 -31.27 23.14 -57.44
C ALA A 269 -32.04 23.57 -58.68
N GLN A 270 -33.27 24.02 -58.49
CA GLN A 270 -34.12 24.62 -59.50
C GLN A 270 -34.63 25.96 -58.96
N LEU A 271 -34.37 27.04 -59.70
CA LEU A 271 -34.74 28.40 -59.34
C LEU A 271 -35.54 29.04 -60.49
N GLN A 272 -36.63 29.71 -60.18
CA GLN A 272 -37.37 30.56 -61.13
C GLN A 272 -37.15 32.02 -60.73
N PRO A 273 -36.29 32.78 -61.43
CA PRO A 273 -35.93 34.15 -61.03
C PRO A 273 -37.00 35.17 -61.46
N ASN A 274 -38.26 34.90 -61.12
CA ASN A 274 -39.42 35.76 -61.32
C ASN A 274 -40.34 35.71 -60.08
N GLY A 275 -41.18 36.72 -59.90
CA GLY A 275 -42.03 36.81 -58.70
C GLY A 275 -41.19 36.80 -57.41
N ASN A 276 -41.49 35.87 -56.50
CA ASN A 276 -40.80 35.72 -55.20
C ASN A 276 -39.64 34.72 -55.25
N TYR A 277 -39.16 34.36 -56.44
CA TYR A 277 -38.06 33.43 -56.67
C TYR A 277 -38.31 32.01 -56.11
N PRO A 278 -39.29 31.26 -56.65
CA PRO A 278 -39.47 29.85 -56.30
C PRO A 278 -38.16 29.06 -56.45
N LEU A 279 -37.75 28.37 -55.38
CA LEU A 279 -36.51 27.63 -55.24
C LEU A 279 -36.79 26.25 -54.65
N GLN A 280 -36.27 25.24 -55.33
CA GLN A 280 -36.14 23.90 -54.79
C GLN A 280 -34.67 23.51 -54.82
N ALA A 281 -34.12 22.99 -53.71
CA ALA A 281 -32.76 22.49 -53.69
C ALA A 281 -32.61 21.28 -52.78
N ASP A 282 -31.72 20.37 -53.15
CA ASP A 282 -31.28 19.23 -52.34
C ASP A 282 -29.76 19.30 -52.21
N ILE A 283 -29.25 19.31 -50.99
CA ILE A 283 -27.83 19.50 -50.68
C ILE A 283 -27.41 18.41 -49.69
N ARG A 284 -26.37 17.65 -50.01
CA ARG A 284 -25.76 16.65 -49.13
C ARG A 284 -24.31 17.00 -48.92
N LEU A 285 -23.92 17.13 -47.67
CA LEU A 285 -22.57 17.44 -47.22
C LEU A 285 -22.04 16.30 -46.35
N LEU A 286 -20.80 15.88 -46.61
CA LEU A 286 -20.05 14.96 -45.78
C LEU A 286 -18.78 15.66 -45.31
N LEU A 287 -18.62 15.82 -44.00
CA LEU A 287 -17.42 16.43 -43.41
C LEU A 287 -16.25 15.43 -43.42
N GLN A 288 -15.08 15.92 -43.82
CA GLN A 288 -13.82 15.18 -43.94
C GLN A 288 -12.72 15.93 -43.16
N ASP A 289 -11.70 15.21 -42.68
CA ASP A 289 -10.52 15.81 -42.02
C ASP A 289 -10.82 16.89 -40.96
N THR A 290 -11.90 16.71 -40.21
CA THR A 290 -12.32 17.56 -39.08
C THR A 290 -12.53 16.72 -37.82
N LYS A 291 -12.73 17.37 -36.66
CA LYS A 291 -13.15 16.69 -35.41
C LYS A 291 -14.51 15.97 -35.54
N LEU A 292 -15.26 16.26 -36.61
CA LEU A 292 -16.54 15.66 -36.95
C LEU A 292 -16.44 14.84 -38.24
N ALA A 293 -15.27 14.31 -38.58
CA ALA A 293 -15.08 13.48 -39.77
C ALA A 293 -16.09 12.32 -39.79
N GLY A 294 -16.80 12.17 -40.92
CA GLY A 294 -17.88 11.20 -41.07
C GLY A 294 -19.28 11.74 -40.81
N GLN A 295 -19.42 12.94 -40.23
CA GLN A 295 -20.72 13.59 -40.06
C GLN A 295 -21.38 13.91 -41.41
N GLN A 296 -22.64 13.53 -41.54
CA GLN A 296 -23.46 13.80 -42.72
C GLN A 296 -24.49 14.88 -42.41
N LEU A 297 -24.74 15.75 -43.39
CA LEU A 297 -25.79 16.77 -43.36
C LEU A 297 -26.55 16.72 -44.68
N HIS A 298 -27.86 16.51 -44.62
CA HIS A 298 -28.77 16.59 -45.75
C HIS A 298 -29.70 17.78 -45.54
N VAL A 299 -29.70 18.73 -46.47
CA VAL A 299 -30.54 19.92 -46.45
C VAL A 299 -31.43 19.93 -47.69
N SER A 300 -32.72 20.12 -47.51
CA SER A 300 -33.66 20.39 -48.59
C SER A 300 -34.29 21.77 -48.41
N LEU A 301 -34.40 22.51 -49.52
CA LEU A 301 -35.05 23.80 -49.62
C LEU A 301 -36.26 23.65 -50.54
N ASP A 302 -37.41 24.18 -50.14
CA ASP A 302 -38.63 24.14 -50.95
C ASP A 302 -39.51 25.39 -50.68
N GLY A 303 -40.09 25.96 -51.73
CA GLY A 303 -40.95 27.14 -51.65
C GLY A 303 -40.41 28.34 -52.41
N ASP A 304 -40.83 29.55 -52.05
CA ASP A 304 -40.29 30.80 -52.58
C ASP A 304 -39.69 31.65 -51.44
N LEU A 305 -39.00 32.76 -51.75
CA LEU A 305 -38.33 33.56 -50.73
C LEU A 305 -39.29 34.19 -49.70
N SER A 306 -40.60 34.27 -49.97
CA SER A 306 -41.61 34.71 -49.00
C SER A 306 -42.17 33.59 -48.12
N ASN A 307 -41.95 32.34 -48.51
CA ASN A 307 -42.47 31.13 -47.88
C ASN A 307 -41.47 29.98 -48.09
N LEU A 308 -40.26 30.14 -47.56
CA LEU A 308 -39.17 29.19 -47.77
C LEU A 308 -39.16 28.18 -46.62
N THR A 309 -39.30 26.91 -46.96
CA THR A 309 -39.10 25.80 -46.03
C THR A 309 -37.71 25.20 -46.21
N VAL A 310 -37.08 24.91 -45.08
CA VAL A 310 -35.76 24.30 -44.99
C VAL A 310 -35.88 23.10 -44.06
N GLN A 311 -35.60 21.91 -44.56
CA GLN A 311 -35.48 20.71 -43.74
C GLN A 311 -34.01 20.30 -43.75
N ALA A 312 -33.40 20.16 -42.57
CA ALA A 312 -32.04 19.68 -42.45
C ALA A 312 -31.96 18.49 -41.50
N GLU A 313 -31.26 17.44 -41.91
CA GLU A 313 -31.02 16.24 -41.14
C GLU A 313 -29.51 16.02 -40.99
N ALA A 314 -29.07 15.90 -39.75
CA ALA A 314 -27.71 15.54 -39.39
C ALA A 314 -27.71 14.09 -38.89
N SER A 315 -26.75 13.28 -39.34
CA SER A 315 -26.61 11.89 -38.91
C SER A 315 -25.16 11.45 -38.71
N GLN A 316 -24.97 10.34 -38.00
CA GLN A 316 -23.71 9.68 -37.60
C GLN A 316 -23.22 10.09 -36.20
N LEU A 317 -22.44 11.16 -36.07
CA LEU A 317 -21.90 11.59 -34.76
C LEU A 317 -22.92 12.44 -33.99
N LEU A 318 -23.68 13.24 -34.73
CA LEU A 318 -24.76 14.09 -34.27
C LEU A 318 -26.03 13.70 -35.04
N ASP A 319 -26.99 13.10 -34.34
CA ASP A 319 -28.31 12.79 -34.88
C ASP A 319 -29.31 13.89 -34.48
N ALA A 320 -29.68 14.74 -35.44
CA ALA A 320 -30.59 15.87 -35.21
C ALA A 320 -31.38 16.23 -36.47
N GLN A 321 -32.60 16.71 -36.28
CA GLN A 321 -33.47 17.19 -37.34
C GLN A 321 -33.86 18.65 -37.09
N LEU A 322 -33.80 19.48 -38.12
CA LEU A 322 -34.21 20.88 -38.14
C LEU A 322 -35.32 21.04 -39.19
N SER A 323 -36.44 21.60 -38.78
CA SER A 323 -37.48 22.13 -39.68
C SER A 323 -37.54 23.63 -39.48
N LEU A 324 -37.31 24.39 -40.55
CA LEU A 324 -37.26 25.84 -40.52
C LEU A 324 -38.14 26.40 -41.63
N TRP A 325 -38.95 27.38 -41.29
CA TRP A 325 -39.73 28.19 -42.21
C TRP A 325 -39.28 29.64 -42.09
N LEU A 326 -39.13 30.33 -43.22
CA LEU A 326 -38.59 31.69 -43.31
C LEU A 326 -39.39 32.52 -44.32
N ASN A 327 -39.56 33.81 -44.03
CA ASN A 327 -39.93 34.82 -45.03
C ASN A 327 -38.78 35.83 -45.20
N LEU A 328 -37.96 35.60 -46.21
CA LEU A 328 -36.81 36.42 -46.56
C LEU A 328 -37.20 37.73 -47.28
N LEU A 329 -38.48 37.99 -47.56
CA LEU A 329 -38.92 39.24 -48.20
C LEU A 329 -39.59 40.21 -47.22
N ALA A 330 -39.72 39.81 -45.94
CA ALA A 330 -40.27 40.65 -44.89
C ALA A 330 -39.15 41.35 -44.09
N PRO A 331 -39.31 42.64 -43.73
CA PRO A 331 -38.26 43.49 -43.12
C PRO A 331 -37.68 43.02 -41.80
N ASN A 332 -38.39 42.16 -41.07
CA ASN A 332 -38.01 41.61 -39.77
C ASN A 332 -37.62 40.11 -39.84
N LEU A 333 -37.62 39.49 -41.03
CA LEU A 333 -37.36 38.05 -41.23
C LEU A 333 -38.18 37.14 -40.28
N PRO A 334 -39.51 37.05 -40.46
CA PRO A 334 -40.33 36.09 -39.75
C PRO A 334 -39.85 34.66 -39.97
N LEU A 335 -39.78 33.88 -38.89
CA LEU A 335 -39.31 32.51 -38.91
C LEU A 335 -40.03 31.60 -37.90
N GLN A 336 -40.08 30.32 -38.24
CA GLN A 336 -40.47 29.24 -37.34
C GLN A 336 -39.43 28.12 -37.45
N ALA A 337 -38.83 27.74 -36.33
CA ALA A 337 -37.82 26.68 -36.28
C ALA A 337 -38.23 25.62 -35.27
N LYS A 338 -38.00 24.35 -35.62
CA LYS A 338 -38.11 23.21 -34.72
C LYS A 338 -36.88 22.33 -34.87
N ILE A 339 -36.17 22.12 -33.77
CA ILE A 339 -35.01 21.24 -33.69
C ILE A 339 -35.35 20.08 -32.76
N THR A 340 -35.13 18.85 -33.22
CA THR A 340 -35.28 17.65 -32.41
C THR A 340 -34.02 16.80 -32.47
N ALA A 341 -33.56 16.31 -31.32
CA ALA A 341 -32.49 15.33 -31.26
C ALA A 341 -32.82 14.25 -30.20
N PRO A 342 -32.85 12.95 -30.57
CA PRO A 342 -33.20 11.88 -29.64
C PRO A 342 -32.17 11.74 -28.52
N GLN A 343 -30.89 11.88 -28.87
CA GLN A 343 -29.78 11.84 -27.95
C GLN A 343 -28.65 12.71 -28.48
N LEU A 344 -28.10 13.56 -27.62
CA LEU A 344 -26.89 14.32 -27.85
C LEU A 344 -25.92 14.03 -26.73
N GLN A 345 -24.64 13.97 -27.07
CA GLN A 345 -23.58 13.77 -26.08
C GLN A 345 -22.47 14.79 -26.26
N TRP A 346 -21.84 15.14 -25.15
CA TRP A 346 -20.63 15.95 -25.14
C TRP A 346 -19.53 15.26 -24.33
N PRO A 347 -18.29 15.21 -24.84
CA PRO A 347 -17.85 15.61 -26.20
C PRO A 347 -18.44 14.71 -27.30
N LEU A 348 -18.65 15.25 -28.51
CA LEU A 348 -19.25 14.51 -29.63
C LEU A 348 -18.42 13.31 -30.11
N SER A 349 -17.09 13.39 -29.99
CA SER A 349 -16.14 12.40 -30.52
C SER A 349 -15.44 11.54 -29.45
N ALA A 350 -15.84 11.65 -28.17
CA ALA A 350 -15.24 10.94 -27.04
C ALA A 350 -16.30 10.29 -26.14
N ALA A 351 -15.87 9.69 -25.02
CA ALA A 351 -16.81 9.15 -24.03
C ALA A 351 -17.70 10.27 -23.45
N ALA A 352 -19.01 10.02 -23.42
CA ALA A 352 -19.99 11.01 -23.00
C ALA A 352 -19.81 11.40 -21.52
N GLN A 353 -19.51 12.67 -21.28
CA GLN A 353 -19.49 13.27 -19.94
C GLN A 353 -20.87 13.83 -19.59
N ILE A 354 -21.53 14.39 -20.60
CA ILE A 354 -22.88 14.95 -20.53
C ILE A 354 -23.71 14.32 -21.66
N GLN A 355 -24.92 13.90 -21.33
CA GLN A 355 -25.90 13.40 -22.28
C GLN A 355 -27.20 14.19 -22.14
N LEU A 356 -27.71 14.68 -23.27
CA LEU A 356 -29.04 15.24 -23.41
C LEU A 356 -29.90 14.23 -24.17
N GLN A 357 -31.06 13.90 -23.63
CA GLN A 357 -32.03 13.01 -24.25
C GLN A 357 -33.30 13.79 -24.55
N GLN A 358 -33.96 13.44 -25.65
CA GLN A 358 -35.24 14.03 -26.06
C GLN A 358 -35.18 15.57 -26.17
N LEU A 359 -34.12 16.09 -26.81
CA LEU A 359 -34.00 17.52 -27.05
C LEU A 359 -35.11 17.95 -28.02
N LEU A 360 -35.87 18.96 -27.60
CA LEU A 360 -36.81 19.70 -28.43
C LEU A 360 -36.53 21.19 -28.24
N ILE A 361 -36.31 21.91 -29.34
CA ILE A 361 -36.23 23.38 -29.37
C ILE A 361 -37.23 23.87 -30.39
N GLU A 362 -38.11 24.78 -30.01
CA GLU A 362 -39.07 25.45 -30.88
C GLU A 362 -38.85 26.95 -30.79
N ALA A 363 -38.72 27.62 -31.93
CA ALA A 363 -38.60 29.07 -32.01
C ALA A 363 -39.62 29.62 -33.01
N ASN A 364 -40.28 30.73 -32.67
CA ASN A 364 -41.31 31.35 -33.50
C ASN A 364 -41.33 32.86 -33.27
N GLY A 365 -41.36 33.64 -34.36
CA GLY A 365 -41.39 35.09 -34.31
C GLY A 365 -40.61 35.69 -35.46
N ASP A 366 -39.87 36.76 -35.18
CA ASP A 366 -39.02 37.48 -36.12
C ASP A 366 -37.72 37.94 -35.42
N LEU A 367 -36.84 38.66 -36.11
CA LEU A 367 -35.55 39.11 -35.54
C LEU A 367 -35.67 40.12 -34.40
N GLU A 368 -36.80 40.81 -34.27
CA GLU A 368 -37.04 41.75 -33.16
C GLU A 368 -37.66 41.03 -31.95
N GLN A 369 -38.50 40.02 -32.18
CA GLN A 369 -39.23 39.27 -31.15
C GLN A 369 -39.31 37.77 -31.48
N LEU A 370 -38.22 37.05 -31.29
CA LEU A 370 -38.17 35.60 -31.44
C LEU A 370 -38.50 34.93 -30.10
N ARG A 371 -39.66 34.28 -29.97
CA ARG A 371 -39.97 33.45 -28.80
C ARG A 371 -39.36 32.06 -28.98
N PHE A 372 -38.76 31.51 -27.94
CA PHE A 372 -38.19 30.17 -27.95
C PHE A 372 -38.63 29.35 -26.74
N ASN A 373 -38.81 28.04 -26.96
CA ASN A 373 -39.05 27.03 -25.94
C ASN A 373 -38.07 25.88 -26.17
N ALA A 374 -37.46 25.36 -25.11
CA ALA A 374 -36.59 24.21 -25.18
C ALA A 374 -36.86 23.24 -24.02
N ALA A 375 -36.77 21.94 -24.28
CA ALA A 375 -36.86 20.89 -23.28
C ALA A 375 -35.86 19.77 -23.56
N ALA A 376 -35.26 19.21 -22.51
CA ALA A 376 -34.37 18.05 -22.59
C ALA A 376 -34.23 17.34 -21.24
N ALA A 377 -33.94 16.05 -21.25
CA ALA A 377 -33.46 15.32 -20.08
C ALA A 377 -31.93 15.29 -20.08
N LEU A 378 -31.30 15.66 -18.96
CA LEU A 378 -29.86 15.76 -18.76
C LEU A 378 -29.39 14.63 -17.83
N SER A 379 -28.28 13.98 -18.17
CA SER A 379 -27.58 13.05 -17.29
C SER A 379 -26.06 13.08 -17.51
N GLY A 380 -25.27 12.75 -16.48
CA GLY A 380 -23.81 12.65 -16.60
C GLY A 380 -23.20 11.81 -15.47
N GLN A 381 -21.91 11.48 -15.56
CA GLN A 381 -21.23 10.64 -14.56
C GLN A 381 -21.17 11.31 -13.17
N GLN A 382 -21.03 12.64 -13.13
CA GLN A 382 -20.94 13.43 -11.90
C GLN A 382 -22.11 14.41 -11.75
N LEU A 383 -23.14 14.26 -12.58
CA LEU A 383 -24.32 15.12 -12.59
C LEU A 383 -25.57 14.29 -12.29
N PRO A 384 -26.37 14.67 -11.29
CA PRO A 384 -27.63 13.98 -11.05
C PRO A 384 -28.55 14.13 -12.27
N PRO A 385 -29.35 13.10 -12.60
CA PRO A 385 -30.35 13.21 -13.65
C PRO A 385 -31.25 14.41 -13.44
N ALA A 386 -31.53 15.16 -14.50
CA ALA A 386 -32.35 16.36 -14.44
C ALA A 386 -33.26 16.50 -15.66
N GLN A 387 -34.43 17.13 -15.48
CA GLN A 387 -35.28 17.57 -16.58
C GLN A 387 -35.20 19.08 -16.71
N ILE A 388 -34.83 19.57 -17.89
CA ILE A 388 -34.65 20.99 -18.18
C ILE A 388 -35.80 21.44 -19.07
N THR A 389 -36.42 22.56 -18.70
CA THR A 389 -37.35 23.31 -19.56
C THR A 389 -36.95 24.78 -19.54
N LEU A 390 -36.92 25.40 -20.70
CA LEU A 390 -36.48 26.76 -20.91
C LEU A 390 -37.48 27.45 -21.83
N ASN A 391 -37.95 28.64 -21.47
CA ASN A 391 -38.72 29.49 -22.36
C ASN A 391 -38.34 30.96 -22.20
N GLY A 392 -38.43 31.69 -23.30
CA GLY A 392 -38.01 33.07 -23.35
C GLY A 392 -38.26 33.71 -24.70
N HIS A 393 -37.70 34.90 -24.86
CA HIS A 393 -37.70 35.63 -26.11
C HIS A 393 -36.34 36.28 -26.36
N SER A 394 -36.00 36.51 -27.61
CA SER A 394 -34.77 37.18 -28.01
C SER A 394 -35.02 38.16 -29.14
N SER A 395 -34.18 39.19 -29.19
CA SER A 395 -34.02 40.13 -30.28
C SER A 395 -32.58 40.04 -30.82
N LEU A 396 -32.24 40.86 -31.81
CA LEU A 396 -30.86 40.98 -32.31
C LEU A 396 -29.83 41.40 -31.25
N ASN A 397 -30.27 42.03 -30.16
CA ASN A 397 -29.40 42.71 -29.21
C ASN A 397 -29.52 42.20 -27.77
N ALA A 398 -30.54 41.39 -27.48
CA ALA A 398 -30.82 40.89 -26.14
C ALA A 398 -31.65 39.62 -26.15
N ALA A 399 -31.54 38.80 -25.10
CA ALA A 399 -32.41 37.67 -24.81
C ALA A 399 -32.91 37.72 -23.37
N THR A 400 -34.18 37.40 -23.20
CA THR A 400 -34.83 37.25 -21.90
C THR A 400 -35.24 35.80 -21.72
N VAL A 401 -34.67 35.15 -20.71
CA VAL A 401 -35.13 33.88 -20.16
C VAL A 401 -36.25 34.18 -19.17
N GLU A 402 -37.50 34.00 -19.64
CA GLU A 402 -38.70 34.18 -18.82
C GLU A 402 -38.79 33.11 -17.72
N GLN A 403 -38.40 31.88 -18.05
CA GLN A 403 -38.38 30.77 -17.11
C GLN A 403 -37.42 29.67 -17.58
N LEU A 404 -36.46 29.31 -16.71
CA LEU A 404 -35.65 28.11 -16.79
C LEU A 404 -36.00 27.24 -15.58
N ASN A 405 -36.60 26.07 -15.79
CA ASN A 405 -36.80 25.09 -14.72
C ASN A 405 -35.89 23.89 -14.93
N LEU A 406 -35.22 23.47 -13.86
CA LEU A 406 -34.43 22.26 -13.79
C LEU A 406 -34.96 21.42 -12.62
N ALA A 407 -35.63 20.31 -12.90
CA ALA A 407 -36.09 19.36 -11.90
C ALA A 407 -35.00 18.29 -11.69
N THR A 408 -34.44 18.20 -10.48
CA THR A 408 -33.37 17.25 -10.12
C THR A 408 -33.37 16.99 -8.62
N LEU A 409 -32.79 15.87 -8.18
CA LEU A 409 -32.63 15.54 -6.76
C LEU A 409 -33.93 15.68 -5.94
N GLY A 410 -35.08 15.31 -6.51
CA GLY A 410 -36.40 15.44 -5.89
C GLY A 410 -36.96 16.87 -5.77
N GLY A 411 -36.19 17.89 -6.14
CA GLY A 411 -36.56 19.30 -6.06
C GLY A 411 -36.55 20.00 -7.42
N LYS A 412 -36.58 21.33 -7.38
CA LYS A 412 -36.63 22.19 -8.56
C LYS A 412 -35.74 23.41 -8.40
N LEU A 413 -34.96 23.70 -9.42
CA LEU A 413 -34.27 24.96 -9.62
C LEU A 413 -35.05 25.78 -10.66
N SER A 414 -35.34 27.04 -10.36
CA SER A 414 -36.03 27.96 -11.28
C SER A 414 -35.18 29.21 -11.46
N ALA A 415 -34.98 29.68 -12.69
CA ALA A 415 -34.18 30.88 -12.96
C ALA A 415 -34.81 31.78 -14.00
N THR A 416 -34.54 33.07 -13.89
CA THR A 416 -34.88 34.11 -14.86
C THR A 416 -33.61 34.88 -15.19
N ALA A 417 -33.43 35.28 -16.44
CA ALA A 417 -32.26 36.06 -16.84
C ALA A 417 -32.58 36.99 -18.00
N GLU A 418 -31.95 38.15 -18.01
CA GLU A 418 -31.88 39.05 -19.16
C GLU A 418 -30.42 39.17 -19.55
N VAL A 419 -30.13 39.00 -20.84
CA VAL A 419 -28.79 39.07 -21.42
C VAL A 419 -28.84 40.11 -22.53
N ASN A 420 -27.98 41.11 -22.50
CA ASN A 420 -27.90 42.17 -23.51
C ASN A 420 -26.49 42.18 -24.11
N TRP A 421 -26.37 42.28 -25.43
CA TRP A 421 -25.10 42.34 -26.15
C TRP A 421 -25.06 43.47 -27.20
N GLN A 422 -25.92 44.49 -27.09
CA GLN A 422 -25.99 45.60 -28.05
C GLN A 422 -24.70 46.43 -28.12
N GLN A 423 -24.04 46.63 -26.97
CA GLN A 423 -22.78 47.36 -26.84
C GLN A 423 -21.71 46.50 -26.18
N GLN A 424 -22.08 45.82 -25.10
CA GLN A 424 -21.25 44.90 -24.34
C GLN A 424 -22.12 43.76 -23.81
N LEU A 425 -21.58 42.54 -23.72
CA LEU A 425 -22.31 41.40 -23.16
C LEU A 425 -22.52 41.64 -21.67
N SER A 426 -23.76 41.80 -21.24
CA SER A 426 -24.17 41.99 -19.85
C SER A 426 -25.34 41.08 -19.53
N TRP A 427 -25.46 40.68 -18.27
CA TRP A 427 -26.53 39.81 -17.81
C TRP A 427 -27.01 40.22 -16.42
N LEU A 428 -28.30 40.01 -16.17
CA LEU A 428 -28.94 40.16 -14.87
C LEU A 428 -29.93 39.01 -14.71
N GLY A 429 -29.95 38.35 -13.56
CA GLY A 429 -30.87 37.26 -13.32
C GLY A 429 -31.09 36.93 -11.87
N SER A 430 -32.05 36.03 -11.66
CA SER A 430 -32.35 35.45 -10.37
C SER A 430 -32.44 33.94 -10.49
N LEU A 431 -32.06 33.23 -9.43
CA LEU A 431 -32.03 31.78 -9.35
C LEU A 431 -32.61 31.36 -8.00
N GLN A 432 -33.63 30.51 -8.04
CA GLN A 432 -34.32 29.98 -6.89
C GLN A 432 -34.16 28.46 -6.84
N LEU A 433 -33.72 27.94 -5.70
CA LEU A 433 -33.69 26.51 -5.39
C LEU A 433 -34.85 26.20 -4.46
N ALA A 434 -35.62 25.17 -4.77
CA ALA A 434 -36.71 24.68 -3.96
C ALA A 434 -36.59 23.16 -3.76
N GLN A 435 -36.56 22.75 -2.49
CA GLN A 435 -36.59 21.36 -2.04
C GLN A 435 -35.53 20.43 -2.67
N ILE A 436 -34.33 20.93 -2.93
CA ILE A 436 -33.24 20.10 -3.47
C ILE A 436 -32.77 19.12 -2.39
N GLN A 437 -32.72 17.81 -2.68
CA GLN A 437 -32.33 16.77 -1.72
C GLN A 437 -31.01 16.10 -2.12
N PRO A 438 -29.84 16.62 -1.69
CA PRO A 438 -28.53 16.07 -2.04
C PRO A 438 -28.38 14.58 -1.72
N GLY A 439 -29.04 14.11 -0.66
CA GLY A 439 -29.09 12.71 -0.22
C GLY A 439 -29.48 11.68 -1.28
N GLN A 440 -30.22 12.07 -2.32
CA GLN A 440 -30.60 11.17 -3.41
C GLN A 440 -29.40 10.73 -4.28
N PHE A 441 -28.33 11.53 -4.30
CA PHE A 441 -27.11 11.23 -5.05
C PHE A 441 -25.88 11.07 -4.14
N TRP A 442 -25.83 11.78 -3.01
CA TRP A 442 -24.78 11.68 -2.00
C TRP A 442 -25.36 11.25 -0.63
N PRO A 443 -25.34 9.94 -0.28
CA PRO A 443 -26.04 9.39 0.88
C PRO A 443 -25.71 10.02 2.24
N ASP A 444 -24.48 10.50 2.42
CA ASP A 444 -24.02 11.11 3.68
C ASP A 444 -24.57 12.54 3.91
N TYR A 445 -25.21 13.12 2.90
CA TYR A 445 -25.69 14.50 2.90
C TYR A 445 -27.21 14.58 2.75
N ASN A 446 -27.92 13.73 3.50
CA ASN A 446 -29.38 13.76 3.58
C ASN A 446 -29.88 15.11 4.09
N GLY A 447 -30.88 15.68 3.42
CA GLY A 447 -31.32 17.03 3.72
C GLY A 447 -32.21 17.62 2.64
N GLU A 448 -32.66 18.84 2.87
CA GLU A 448 -33.44 19.64 1.94
C GLU A 448 -32.82 21.04 1.89
N LEU A 449 -32.49 21.51 0.68
CA LEU A 449 -31.89 22.82 0.43
C LEU A 449 -32.84 23.69 -0.39
N ASN A 450 -32.96 24.93 0.05
CA ASN A 450 -33.69 26.01 -0.60
C ASN A 450 -32.75 27.21 -0.74
N GLY A 451 -33.00 28.12 -1.67
CA GLY A 451 -32.11 29.27 -1.82
C GLY A 451 -32.61 30.26 -2.85
N ASN A 452 -32.16 31.50 -2.71
CA ASN A 452 -32.40 32.58 -3.64
C ASN A 452 -31.07 33.27 -3.92
N MET A 453 -30.74 33.43 -5.19
CA MET A 453 -29.54 34.11 -5.65
C MET A 453 -29.93 35.15 -6.69
N GLN A 454 -29.42 36.36 -6.54
CA GLN A 454 -29.46 37.37 -7.60
C GLN A 454 -28.05 37.51 -8.14
N PHE A 455 -27.91 37.66 -9.46
CA PHE A 455 -26.63 37.80 -10.11
C PHE A 455 -26.72 38.83 -11.22
N ASN A 456 -25.68 39.66 -11.37
CA ASN A 456 -25.49 40.52 -12.52
C ASN A 456 -24.02 40.52 -12.92
N GLY A 457 -23.72 40.82 -14.17
CA GLY A 457 -22.36 40.88 -14.66
C GLY A 457 -22.26 41.36 -16.08
N ASP A 458 -21.02 41.55 -16.53
CA ASP A 458 -20.71 41.94 -17.90
C ASP A 458 -19.31 41.50 -18.31
N LEU A 459 -19.12 41.41 -19.63
CA LEU A 459 -17.86 41.14 -20.28
C LEU A 459 -17.23 42.47 -20.69
N THR A 460 -15.98 42.69 -20.29
CA THR A 460 -15.24 43.91 -20.61
C THR A 460 -14.77 43.88 -22.06
N GLN A 461 -14.53 45.05 -22.65
CA GLN A 461 -14.00 45.16 -24.02
C GLN A 461 -12.61 44.52 -24.20
N SER A 462 -11.85 44.36 -23.11
CA SER A 462 -10.56 43.65 -23.09
C SER A 462 -10.68 42.13 -23.02
N GLY A 463 -11.90 41.57 -22.98
CA GLY A 463 -12.14 40.12 -22.85
C GLY A 463 -12.17 39.62 -21.40
N GLY A 464 -12.16 40.53 -20.43
CA GLY A 464 -12.35 40.24 -19.01
C GLY A 464 -13.83 40.14 -18.62
N TRP A 465 -14.12 39.89 -17.34
CA TRP A 465 -15.49 39.73 -16.84
C TRP A 465 -15.68 40.35 -15.45
N GLN A 466 -16.91 40.71 -15.11
CA GLN A 466 -17.32 41.02 -13.74
C GLN A 466 -18.64 40.35 -13.39
N LEU A 467 -18.78 39.91 -12.13
CA LEU A 467 -19.94 39.24 -11.58
C LEU A 467 -20.22 39.78 -10.17
N THR A 468 -21.42 40.29 -9.96
CA THR A 468 -21.94 40.70 -8.67
C THR A 468 -23.09 39.77 -8.28
N LEU A 469 -22.98 39.18 -7.09
CA LEU A 469 -24.01 38.41 -6.39
C LEU A 469 -24.51 39.28 -5.22
N PRO A 470 -25.41 40.25 -5.43
CA PRO A 470 -25.88 41.14 -4.36
C PRO A 470 -26.70 40.41 -3.29
N GLN A 471 -27.27 39.26 -3.63
CA GLN A 471 -27.97 38.38 -2.71
C GLN A 471 -27.56 36.94 -3.01
N LEU A 472 -26.88 36.31 -2.06
CA LEU A 472 -26.54 34.89 -2.08
C LEU A 472 -27.11 34.25 -0.82
N GLN A 473 -28.28 33.63 -0.94
CA GLN A 473 -28.96 32.97 0.17
C GLN A 473 -29.20 31.49 -0.13
N LEU A 474 -28.69 30.62 0.74
CA LEU A 474 -29.02 29.21 0.77
C LEU A 474 -29.48 28.89 2.19
N ASN A 475 -30.59 28.20 2.35
CA ASN A 475 -31.04 27.72 3.65
C ASN A 475 -31.60 26.31 3.55
N GLY A 476 -31.73 25.63 4.67
CA GLY A 476 -32.33 24.29 4.70
C GLY A 476 -31.77 23.46 5.82
N SER A 477 -31.74 22.15 5.60
CA SER A 477 -31.09 21.22 6.50
C SER A 477 -30.18 20.27 5.75
N LEU A 478 -29.03 19.96 6.33
CA LEU A 478 -28.09 18.95 5.87
C LEU A 478 -27.73 18.08 7.08
N ARG A 479 -27.73 16.76 6.93
CA ARG A 479 -27.45 15.80 8.02
C ARG A 479 -28.33 16.00 9.27
N GLY A 480 -29.55 16.52 9.11
CA GLY A 480 -30.48 16.83 10.20
C GLY A 480 -30.24 18.18 10.90
N TYR A 481 -29.22 18.94 10.49
CA TYR A 481 -28.90 20.24 11.06
C TYR A 481 -29.20 21.39 10.09
N LYS A 482 -29.52 22.58 10.63
CA LYS A 482 -29.82 23.76 9.83
C LYS A 482 -28.59 24.26 9.09
N LEU A 483 -28.68 24.45 7.78
CA LEU A 483 -27.68 25.10 6.94
C LEU A 483 -28.17 26.51 6.55
N LEU A 484 -27.28 27.50 6.55
CA LEU A 484 -27.51 28.86 6.09
C LEU A 484 -26.24 29.40 5.43
N LEU A 485 -26.30 29.79 4.17
CA LEU A 485 -25.34 30.66 3.51
C LEU A 485 -26.06 31.99 3.27
N ASP A 486 -25.49 33.10 3.73
CA ASP A 486 -26.04 34.44 3.51
C ASP A 486 -24.89 35.42 3.27
N GLY A 487 -25.06 36.30 2.27
CA GLY A 487 -24.11 37.38 2.02
C GLY A 487 -24.21 37.95 0.61
N ALA A 488 -23.20 38.74 0.27
CA ALA A 488 -22.99 39.27 -1.06
C ALA A 488 -21.53 39.07 -1.49
N LEU A 489 -21.31 38.96 -2.80
CA LEU A 489 -19.98 38.75 -3.38
C LEU A 489 -19.89 39.51 -4.70
N GLN A 490 -18.82 40.25 -4.90
CA GLN A 490 -18.44 40.79 -6.19
C GLN A 490 -17.10 40.18 -6.57
N THR A 491 -16.96 39.73 -7.81
CA THR A 491 -15.71 39.21 -8.34
C THR A 491 -15.56 39.60 -9.80
N ALA A 492 -14.34 39.86 -10.23
CA ALA A 492 -14.05 40.28 -11.59
C ALA A 492 -12.66 39.83 -12.02
N ASP A 493 -12.43 39.70 -13.32
CA ASP A 493 -11.11 39.72 -13.95
C ASP A 493 -11.22 40.71 -15.10
N LEU A 494 -11.06 42.00 -14.81
CA LEU A 494 -11.39 43.06 -15.77
C LEU A 494 -10.46 43.04 -17.00
N SER A 495 -9.23 42.55 -16.86
CA SER A 495 -8.24 42.48 -17.94
C SER A 495 -8.33 41.19 -18.77
N GLY A 496 -8.94 40.13 -18.24
CA GLY A 496 -8.97 38.79 -18.85
C GLY A 496 -7.60 38.10 -18.82
N GLN A 497 -6.66 38.61 -18.02
CA GLN A 497 -5.29 38.09 -17.89
C GLN A 497 -5.08 37.35 -16.56
N GLY A 498 -6.16 37.03 -15.83
CA GLY A 498 -6.12 36.40 -14.53
C GLY A 498 -5.91 37.40 -13.39
N ASP A 499 -6.36 38.64 -13.53
CA ASP A 499 -6.31 39.67 -12.49
C ASP A 499 -7.56 39.63 -11.61
N TYR A 500 -7.73 38.52 -10.91
CA TYR A 500 -8.93 38.28 -10.10
C TYR A 500 -9.07 39.31 -8.98
N GLN A 501 -10.15 40.08 -9.06
CA GLN A 501 -10.69 40.92 -8.01
C GLN A 501 -11.81 40.17 -7.30
N LEU A 502 -11.86 40.30 -5.97
CA LEU A 502 -12.93 39.78 -5.13
C LEU A 502 -13.26 40.82 -4.06
N THR A 503 -14.54 41.04 -3.77
CA THR A 503 -14.98 41.91 -2.68
C THR A 503 -16.24 41.32 -2.07
N THR A 504 -16.28 41.18 -0.75
CA THR A 504 -17.48 40.76 -0.02
C THR A 504 -17.68 41.64 1.20
N PRO A 505 -18.86 42.29 1.35
CA PRO A 505 -19.20 42.99 2.59
C PRO A 505 -19.42 42.02 3.77
N GLY A 506 -19.54 40.72 3.48
CA GLY A 506 -19.75 39.66 4.44
C GLY A 506 -20.41 38.46 3.76
N LEU A 507 -19.74 37.32 3.80
CA LEU A 507 -20.28 36.03 3.41
C LEU A 507 -20.22 35.10 4.62
N THR A 508 -21.37 34.66 5.09
CA THR A 508 -21.49 33.82 6.29
C THR A 508 -22.06 32.46 5.91
N LEU A 509 -21.29 31.40 6.15
CA LEU A 509 -21.75 30.02 6.08
C LEU A 509 -21.95 29.50 7.50
N ARG A 510 -23.16 29.05 7.81
CA ARG A 510 -23.54 28.46 9.09
C ARG A 510 -24.12 27.07 8.88
N HIS A 511 -23.61 26.09 9.60
CA HIS A 511 -24.17 24.75 9.64
C HIS A 511 -24.26 24.30 11.11
N ALA A 512 -25.48 24.13 11.60
CA ALA A 512 -25.77 24.00 13.02
C ALA A 512 -25.23 25.21 13.82
N GLN A 513 -24.29 24.99 14.74
CA GLN A 513 -23.60 26.05 15.49
C GLN A 513 -22.27 26.48 14.84
N ASN A 514 -21.79 25.74 13.83
CA ASN A 514 -20.55 26.03 13.14
C ASN A 514 -20.75 27.19 12.17
N GLN A 515 -19.82 28.14 12.17
CA GLN A 515 -19.86 29.35 11.36
C GLN A 515 -18.49 29.63 10.72
N ILE A 516 -18.51 30.02 9.45
CA ILE A 516 -17.37 30.60 8.74
C ILE A 516 -17.85 31.94 8.18
N GLN A 517 -17.08 32.99 8.42
CA GLN A 517 -17.37 34.34 7.95
C GLN A 517 -16.17 34.86 7.16
N LEU A 518 -16.44 35.39 5.97
CA LEU A 518 -15.45 35.99 5.08
C LEU A 518 -15.83 37.45 4.82
N THR A 519 -14.91 38.38 5.01
CA THR A 519 -15.13 39.82 4.80
C THR A 519 -13.92 40.47 4.12
N GLY A 520 -14.14 41.51 3.32
CA GLY A 520 -13.07 42.32 2.75
C GLY A 520 -12.90 42.15 1.24
N SER A 521 -11.72 42.48 0.71
CA SER A 521 -11.45 42.57 -0.73
C SER A 521 -10.05 42.07 -1.12
N LEU A 522 -9.95 41.44 -2.28
CA LEU A 522 -8.72 41.16 -3.01
C LEU A 522 -8.75 41.99 -4.29
N ASP A 523 -7.99 43.09 -4.34
CA ASP A 523 -7.78 43.87 -5.57
C ASP A 523 -6.28 44.15 -5.73
N LYS A 524 -5.86 45.40 -5.95
CA LYS A 524 -4.44 45.81 -5.94
C LYS A 524 -3.83 45.66 -4.55
N ASP A 525 -4.59 46.07 -3.55
CA ASP A 525 -4.31 45.88 -2.14
C ASP A 525 -5.28 44.81 -1.61
N TRP A 526 -4.74 43.71 -1.15
CA TRP A 526 -5.47 42.64 -0.49
C TRP A 526 -5.80 43.07 0.94
N GLN A 527 -7.02 42.80 1.37
CA GLN A 527 -7.57 43.03 2.70
C GLN A 527 -8.73 42.06 2.91
N LEU A 528 -8.44 40.79 3.16
CA LEU A 528 -9.43 39.74 3.35
C LEU A 528 -9.29 39.17 4.76
N ALA A 529 -10.40 39.13 5.51
CA ALA A 529 -10.46 38.54 6.84
C ALA A 529 -11.39 37.33 6.83
N MET A 530 -10.94 36.23 7.45
CA MET A 530 -11.68 34.98 7.60
C MET A 530 -11.74 34.60 9.07
N ASP A 531 -12.96 34.54 9.60
CA ASP A 531 -13.26 34.08 10.95
C ASP A 531 -13.94 32.71 10.89
N ILE A 532 -13.39 31.73 11.60
CA ILE A 532 -13.88 30.36 11.67
C ILE A 532 -14.24 30.08 13.13
N ALA A 533 -15.49 29.71 13.39
CA ALA A 533 -16.00 29.33 14.70
C ALA A 533 -16.80 28.03 14.58
N ILE A 534 -16.16 26.90 14.87
CA ILE A 534 -16.72 25.55 14.80
C ILE A 534 -16.74 25.01 16.23
N PRO A 535 -17.79 25.24 17.04
CA PRO A 535 -17.85 24.71 18.40
C PRO A 535 -18.06 23.18 18.46
N ASP A 536 -18.58 22.56 17.41
CA ASP A 536 -18.81 21.11 17.36
C ASP A 536 -18.67 20.60 15.92
N LEU A 537 -17.50 20.06 15.60
CA LEU A 537 -17.16 19.56 14.27
C LEU A 537 -18.06 18.39 13.81
N GLN A 538 -18.63 17.62 14.74
CA GLN A 538 -19.47 16.44 14.46
C GLN A 538 -20.74 16.81 13.68
N GLN A 539 -21.26 18.00 13.95
CA GLN A 539 -22.45 18.53 13.29
C GLN A 539 -22.20 18.74 11.79
N THR A 540 -20.97 19.05 11.39
CA THR A 540 -20.61 19.25 9.97
C THR A 540 -20.02 17.98 9.34
N LEU A 541 -19.07 17.33 10.00
CA LEU A 541 -18.35 16.17 9.46
C LEU A 541 -18.64 14.90 10.29
N SER A 542 -19.07 13.82 9.61
CA SER A 542 -19.35 12.55 10.30
C SER A 542 -18.07 11.89 10.80
N GLY A 543 -18.08 11.38 12.04
CA GLY A 543 -16.92 10.72 12.65
C GLY A 543 -15.78 11.64 13.07
N ALA A 544 -16.00 12.96 13.06
CA ALA A 544 -15.08 13.95 13.60
C ALA A 544 -15.71 14.68 14.78
N ASN A 545 -14.97 14.93 15.86
CA ASN A 545 -15.40 15.75 17.00
C ASN A 545 -14.39 16.86 17.28
N GLY A 546 -14.77 17.79 18.14
CA GLY A 546 -13.91 18.86 18.64
C GLY A 546 -14.36 20.25 18.20
N ALA A 547 -13.63 21.25 18.67
CA ALA A 547 -13.89 22.65 18.40
C ALA A 547 -12.71 23.31 17.68
N ILE A 548 -12.98 24.22 16.76
CA ILE A 548 -11.98 25.02 16.03
C ILE A 548 -12.41 26.49 16.07
N SER A 549 -11.49 27.35 16.50
CA SER A 549 -11.60 28.81 16.44
C SER A 549 -10.40 29.33 15.68
N ALA A 550 -10.59 30.07 14.60
CA ALA A 550 -9.48 30.65 13.85
C ALA A 550 -9.82 32.03 13.29
N ASN A 551 -8.81 32.88 13.22
CA ASN A 551 -8.87 34.19 12.60
C ASN A 551 -7.67 34.37 11.68
N PHE A 552 -7.91 34.59 10.40
CA PHE A 552 -6.88 34.82 9.39
C PHE A 552 -7.12 36.15 8.68
N GLN A 553 -6.05 36.90 8.43
CA GLN A 553 -6.06 38.14 7.70
C GLN A 553 -5.01 38.10 6.60
N LEU A 554 -5.48 38.19 5.36
CA LEU A 554 -4.66 38.36 4.17
C LEU A 554 -4.66 39.84 3.80
N SER A 555 -3.49 40.46 3.79
CA SER A 555 -3.29 41.88 3.57
C SER A 555 -2.12 42.14 2.60
N GLY A 556 -1.85 43.41 2.28
CA GLY A 556 -0.68 43.80 1.48
C GLY A 556 -0.97 43.85 -0.02
N LYS A 557 0.05 44.12 -0.84
CA LYS A 557 -0.14 44.21 -2.29
C LYS A 557 -0.16 42.82 -2.91
N ARG A 558 -0.78 42.67 -4.08
CA ARG A 558 -0.77 41.39 -4.80
C ARG A 558 0.64 40.84 -5.09
N ASP A 559 1.61 41.72 -5.34
CA ASP A 559 3.02 41.38 -5.56
C ASP A 559 3.83 41.26 -4.25
N ALA A 560 3.24 41.60 -3.11
CA ALA A 560 3.83 41.50 -1.79
C ALA A 560 2.76 41.24 -0.70
N PRO A 561 2.07 40.08 -0.73
CA PRO A 561 1.01 39.76 0.21
C PRO A 561 1.56 39.40 1.58
N GLN A 562 0.75 39.64 2.62
CA GLN A 562 1.00 39.27 3.99
C GLN A 562 -0.20 38.50 4.56
N LEU A 563 0.03 37.28 5.05
CA LEU A 563 -0.95 36.46 5.74
C LEU A 563 -0.58 36.39 7.22
N SER A 564 -1.45 36.89 8.09
CA SER A 564 -1.32 36.72 9.54
C SER A 564 -2.54 36.02 10.09
N GLY A 565 -2.38 35.20 11.14
CA GLY A 565 -3.53 34.56 11.75
C GLY A 565 -3.19 33.65 12.91
N LYS A 566 -4.25 33.25 13.61
CA LYS A 566 -4.21 32.27 14.70
C LYS A 566 -5.30 31.24 14.51
N LEU A 567 -5.00 30.01 14.89
CA LEU A 567 -5.95 28.91 14.96
C LEU A 567 -5.77 28.22 16.30
N ASP A 568 -6.88 28.04 17.01
CA ASP A 568 -7.00 27.29 18.24
C ASP A 568 -8.02 26.17 18.00
N ALA A 569 -7.59 24.92 18.10
CA ALA A 569 -8.47 23.78 18.08
C ALA A 569 -8.36 22.98 19.36
N ARG A 570 -9.48 22.39 19.79
CA ARG A 570 -9.61 21.65 21.04
C ARG A 570 -10.35 20.34 20.81
N ASP A 571 -9.91 19.30 21.51
CA ASP A 571 -10.54 17.97 21.53
C ASP A 571 -10.84 17.44 20.11
N LEU A 572 -9.91 17.64 19.18
CA LEU A 572 -10.05 17.17 17.81
C LEU A 572 -9.96 15.65 17.79
N GLN A 573 -11.03 15.01 17.37
CA GLN A 573 -11.08 13.56 17.21
C GLN A 573 -11.46 13.25 15.78
N TRP A 574 -10.74 12.35 15.13
CA TRP A 574 -11.13 11.82 13.83
C TRP A 574 -10.64 10.38 13.71
N LEU A 575 -11.59 9.45 13.59
CA LEU A 575 -11.29 8.01 13.61
C LEU A 575 -10.50 7.62 14.88
N ASP A 576 -9.29 7.07 14.73
CA ASP A 576 -8.40 6.64 15.83
C ASP A 576 -7.45 7.75 16.31
N ALA A 577 -7.54 8.95 15.74
CA ALA A 577 -6.71 10.10 16.13
C ALA A 577 -7.46 10.99 17.12
N HIS A 578 -6.77 11.37 18.19
CA HIS A 578 -7.23 12.32 19.20
C HIS A 578 -6.15 13.39 19.41
N LEU A 579 -6.55 14.65 19.53
CA LEU A 579 -5.67 15.77 19.82
C LEU A 579 -6.39 16.74 20.75
N GLU A 580 -5.94 16.85 22.00
CA GLU A 580 -6.58 17.70 23.00
C GLU A 580 -6.49 19.19 22.65
N GLN A 581 -5.32 19.64 22.19
CA GLN A 581 -5.11 21.05 21.84
C GLN A 581 -4.17 21.20 20.66
N LEU A 582 -4.55 22.08 19.73
CA LEU A 582 -3.72 22.56 18.64
C LEU A 582 -3.77 24.08 18.62
N THR A 583 -2.62 24.73 18.69
CA THR A 583 -2.51 26.17 18.48
C THR A 583 -1.51 26.45 17.37
N LEU A 584 -1.93 27.25 16.39
CA LEU A 584 -1.09 27.74 15.31
C LEU A 584 -1.13 29.26 15.34
N ALA A 585 0.03 29.89 15.34
CA ALA A 585 0.19 31.32 15.11
C ALA A 585 1.15 31.52 13.94
N THR A 586 0.77 32.36 12.99
CA THR A 586 1.62 32.59 11.82
C THR A 586 1.54 34.02 11.30
N ASP A 587 2.67 34.51 10.79
CA ASP A 587 2.82 35.73 10.01
C ASP A 587 3.75 35.44 8.84
N LEU A 588 3.20 35.35 7.63
CA LEU A 588 3.93 35.15 6.40
C LEU A 588 3.83 36.40 5.54
N SER A 589 4.96 36.92 5.08
CA SER A 589 5.00 38.07 4.16
C SER A 589 5.87 37.74 2.96
N LEU A 590 5.37 37.96 1.75
CA LEU A 590 6.15 37.86 0.52
C LEU A 590 6.62 39.26 0.11
N SER A 591 7.91 39.42 -0.20
CA SER A 591 8.43 40.67 -0.76
C SER A 591 8.21 40.73 -2.27
N ARG A 592 8.33 41.94 -2.86
CA ARG A 592 8.24 42.12 -4.33
C ARG A 592 9.29 41.35 -5.11
N GLU A 593 10.46 41.16 -4.50
CA GLU A 593 11.55 40.34 -5.02
C GLU A 593 11.30 38.84 -4.84
N GLN A 594 10.07 38.44 -4.46
CA GLN A 594 9.63 37.07 -4.18
C GLN A 594 10.35 36.41 -3.01
N ASN A 595 10.91 37.19 -2.07
CA ASN A 595 11.48 36.62 -0.86
C ASN A 595 10.36 36.40 0.17
N LEU A 596 10.11 35.14 0.51
CA LEU A 596 9.20 34.80 1.60
C LEU A 596 9.88 35.06 2.95
N THR A 597 9.21 35.77 3.84
CA THR A 597 9.53 35.87 5.28
C THR A 597 8.41 35.20 6.05
N THR A 598 8.73 34.39 7.05
CA THR A 598 7.74 33.65 7.83
C THR A 598 8.11 33.62 9.31
N THR A 599 7.10 33.79 10.14
CA THR A 599 7.09 33.32 11.51
C THR A 599 5.93 32.34 11.64
N LEU A 600 6.21 31.12 12.07
CA LEU A 600 5.22 30.08 12.30
C LEU A 600 5.53 29.43 13.63
N SER A 601 4.54 29.36 14.50
CA SER A 601 4.59 28.64 15.77
C SER A 601 3.40 27.70 15.81
N LEU A 602 3.70 26.41 15.89
CA LEU A 602 2.74 25.32 16.01
C LEU A 602 2.98 24.63 17.35
N GLN A 603 1.95 24.51 18.16
CA GLN A 603 1.97 23.74 19.39
C GLN A 603 0.80 22.76 19.38
N ALA A 604 1.08 21.49 19.61
CA ALA A 604 0.10 20.42 19.76
C ALA A 604 0.31 19.74 21.11
N LYS A 605 -0.77 19.41 21.82
CA LYS A 605 -0.71 18.77 23.14
C LYS A 605 -1.63 17.56 23.23
N ASN A 606 -1.18 16.54 23.96
CA ASN A 606 -1.90 15.30 24.24
C ASN A 606 -2.53 14.71 22.97
N ALA A 607 -1.68 14.45 21.98
CA ALA A 607 -2.06 13.77 20.75
C ALA A 607 -1.94 12.26 20.95
N THR A 608 -2.93 11.48 20.54
CA THR A 608 -2.84 10.03 20.52
C THR A 608 -3.30 9.49 19.18
N TYR A 609 -2.60 8.48 18.68
CA TYR A 609 -3.01 7.71 17.51
C TYR A 609 -2.73 6.23 17.80
N GLN A 610 -3.78 5.43 17.87
CA GLN A 610 -3.69 4.01 18.29
C GLN A 610 -3.06 3.86 19.68
N GLN A 611 -1.89 3.21 19.78
CA GLN A 611 -1.14 3.02 21.04
C GLN A 611 -0.08 4.08 21.30
N GLN A 612 0.14 5.00 20.35
CA GLN A 612 1.17 6.04 20.42
C GLN A 612 0.59 7.31 21.02
N SER A 613 1.34 7.95 21.93
CA SER A 613 0.95 9.20 22.58
C SER A 613 2.07 10.24 22.44
N ILE A 614 1.68 11.50 22.32
CA ILE A 614 2.55 12.68 22.30
C ILE A 614 1.98 13.65 23.32
N ASP A 615 2.76 13.97 24.35
CA ASP A 615 2.36 14.93 25.39
C ASP A 615 2.40 16.35 24.82
N GLU A 616 3.46 16.68 24.09
CA GLU A 616 3.66 18.00 23.51
C GLU A 616 4.55 17.97 22.26
N LEU A 617 4.14 18.70 21.22
CA LEU A 617 4.94 19.00 20.04
C LEU A 617 4.96 20.51 19.84
N ASN A 618 6.14 21.10 19.92
CA ASN A 618 6.39 22.50 19.60
C ASN A 618 7.25 22.58 18.33
N LEU A 619 6.79 23.34 17.35
CA LEU A 619 7.50 23.59 16.10
C LEU A 619 7.50 25.09 15.81
N THR A 620 8.69 25.65 15.57
CA THR A 620 8.85 27.05 15.18
C THR A 620 9.65 27.17 13.90
N LEU A 621 9.15 27.94 12.93
CA LEU A 621 9.89 28.33 11.73
C LEU A 621 9.95 29.85 11.67
N ASP A 622 11.16 30.41 11.64
CA ASP A 622 11.41 31.85 11.65
C ASP A 622 12.43 32.22 10.57
N GLY A 623 12.24 33.36 9.91
CA GLY A 623 13.21 33.95 8.98
C GLY A 623 12.73 34.02 7.53
N THR A 624 13.66 34.08 6.59
CA THR A 624 13.38 34.22 5.15
C THR A 624 13.66 32.95 4.36
N GLU A 625 13.17 32.86 3.13
CA GLU A 625 13.45 31.75 2.22
C GLU A 625 14.97 31.46 2.15
N LEU A 626 15.78 32.50 2.00
CA LEU A 626 17.24 32.40 1.92
C LEU A 626 17.93 32.18 3.28
N ARG A 627 17.26 32.46 4.40
CA ARG A 627 17.78 32.31 5.77
C ARG A 627 16.65 32.07 6.76
N HIS A 628 16.35 30.80 7.03
CA HIS A 628 15.34 30.43 8.02
C HIS A 628 15.92 29.49 9.07
N GLN A 629 15.31 29.49 10.24
CA GLN A 629 15.60 28.62 11.35
C GLN A 629 14.34 27.82 11.71
N LEU A 630 14.48 26.50 11.76
CA LEU A 630 13.47 25.57 12.22
C LEU A 630 13.90 25.04 13.58
N THR A 631 13.02 25.10 14.57
CA THR A 631 13.18 24.35 15.83
C THR A 631 12.00 23.43 16.06
N LEU A 632 12.28 22.24 16.58
CA LEU A 632 11.31 21.22 16.92
C LEU A 632 11.62 20.71 18.32
N GLN A 633 10.60 20.59 19.16
CA GLN A 633 10.65 19.90 20.44
C GLN A 633 9.44 18.97 20.53
N LEU A 634 9.70 17.70 20.81
CA LEU A 634 8.71 16.64 20.95
C LEU A 634 8.90 15.98 22.31
N SER A 635 7.81 15.85 23.06
CA SER A 635 7.73 15.12 24.33
C SER A 635 6.65 14.07 24.22
N SER A 636 6.95 12.86 24.67
CA SER A 636 6.01 11.76 24.85
C SER A 636 6.43 10.88 26.03
N PRO A 637 5.57 9.98 26.52
CA PRO A 637 5.90 9.11 27.65
C PRO A 637 7.12 8.22 27.44
N GLU A 638 7.38 7.79 26.19
CA GLU A 638 8.47 6.85 25.86
C GLU A 638 9.60 7.50 25.04
N HIS A 639 9.36 8.67 24.43
CA HIS A 639 10.27 9.31 23.50
C HIS A 639 10.32 10.83 23.70
N SER A 640 11.52 11.41 23.68
CA SER A 640 11.70 12.85 23.55
C SER A 640 12.61 13.14 22.36
N ALA A 641 12.41 14.27 21.70
CA ALA A 641 13.31 14.73 20.65
C ALA A 641 13.37 16.25 20.61
N SER A 642 14.54 16.81 20.34
CA SER A 642 14.63 18.22 19.99
C SER A 642 15.65 18.44 18.88
N MET A 643 15.34 19.35 17.97
CA MET A 643 16.13 19.61 16.78
C MET A 643 16.14 21.11 16.48
N ALA A 644 17.30 21.63 16.06
CA ALA A 644 17.44 22.97 15.50
C ALA A 644 18.19 22.90 14.17
N MET A 645 17.61 23.52 13.14
CA MET A 645 18.16 23.57 11.79
C MET A 645 18.14 25.00 11.28
N ARG A 646 19.17 25.38 10.51
CA ARG A 646 19.15 26.59 9.69
C ARG A 646 19.28 26.24 8.23
N GLY A 647 18.59 26.96 7.36
CA GLY A 647 18.58 26.65 5.94
C GLY A 647 18.38 27.86 5.04
N SER A 648 18.68 27.61 3.77
CA SER A 648 18.31 28.42 2.63
C SER A 648 17.57 27.53 1.65
N LEU A 649 16.47 28.06 1.13
CA LEU A 649 15.68 27.44 0.09
C LEU A 649 15.93 28.21 -1.20
N LYS A 650 16.14 27.48 -2.28
CA LYS A 650 16.01 28.02 -3.64
C LYS A 650 14.81 27.32 -4.27
N ALA A 651 13.67 28.00 -4.29
CA ALA A 651 12.41 27.46 -4.78
C ALA A 651 12.57 26.65 -6.08
N GLY A 652 12.01 25.42 -6.09
CA GLY A 652 12.02 24.51 -7.24
C GLY A 652 13.35 23.81 -7.54
N GLU A 653 14.47 24.20 -6.92
CA GLU A 653 15.78 23.59 -7.19
C GLU A 653 16.30 22.74 -6.02
N TYR A 654 16.53 23.36 -4.86
CA TYR A 654 17.12 22.68 -3.70
C TYR A 654 16.86 23.40 -2.38
N TRP A 655 16.99 22.65 -1.30
CA TRP A 655 17.15 23.18 0.06
C TRP A 655 18.55 22.83 0.56
N GLN A 656 19.23 23.79 1.17
CA GLN A 656 20.56 23.64 1.75
C GLN A 656 20.59 24.20 3.15
N GLY A 657 21.13 23.47 4.11
CA GLY A 657 21.16 23.93 5.48
C GLY A 657 22.15 23.20 6.35
N THR A 658 22.10 23.53 7.63
CA THR A 658 22.90 22.95 8.70
C THR A 658 21.97 22.47 9.80
N LEU A 659 22.05 21.19 10.14
CA LEU A 659 21.51 20.64 11.37
C LEU A 659 22.42 21.11 12.51
N GLU A 660 22.00 22.12 13.26
CA GLU A 660 22.84 22.78 14.28
C GLU A 660 22.92 21.94 15.55
N SER A 661 21.78 21.37 15.96
CA SER A 661 21.70 20.44 17.08
C SER A 661 20.53 19.49 16.88
N ALA A 662 20.70 18.28 17.37
CA ALA A 662 19.62 17.32 17.46
C ALA A 662 19.90 16.39 18.64
N GLN A 663 18.85 16.05 19.38
CA GLN A 663 18.89 15.02 20.40
C GLN A 663 17.58 14.24 20.35
N PHE A 664 17.64 12.95 20.66
CA PHE A 664 16.46 12.11 20.80
C PHE A 664 16.71 11.01 21.82
N ASP A 665 15.66 10.68 22.56
CA ASP A 665 15.63 9.51 23.43
C ASP A 665 15.17 8.28 22.65
N SER A 666 15.85 7.17 22.91
CA SER A 666 15.49 5.87 22.37
C SER A 666 15.47 4.84 23.50
N LEU A 667 14.95 3.63 23.23
CA LEU A 667 15.06 2.51 24.16
C LEU A 667 16.51 2.14 24.51
N LEU A 668 17.47 2.53 23.66
CA LEU A 668 18.90 2.33 23.90
C LEU A 668 19.52 3.43 24.77
N GLY A 669 18.79 4.51 25.06
CA GLY A 669 19.25 5.72 25.75
C GLY A 669 19.25 6.98 24.87
N PRO A 670 19.67 8.13 25.42
CA PRO A 670 19.71 9.42 24.74
C PRO A 670 20.85 9.48 23.72
N TRP A 671 20.56 9.99 22.53
CA TRP A 671 21.54 10.28 21.48
C TRP A 671 21.56 11.77 21.18
N GLN A 672 22.75 12.35 21.08
CA GLN A 672 22.95 13.76 20.76
C GLN A 672 23.90 13.92 19.58
N LEU A 673 23.57 14.80 18.64
CA LEU A 673 24.46 15.18 17.56
C LEU A 673 25.71 15.87 18.13
N ALA A 674 26.89 15.34 17.84
CA ALA A 674 28.17 15.81 18.37
C ALA A 674 28.53 17.21 17.84
N ASP A 675 28.44 17.37 16.52
CA ASP A 675 28.79 18.58 15.78
C ASP A 675 27.73 18.86 14.72
N SER A 676 27.52 20.14 14.40
CA SER A 676 26.59 20.53 13.35
C SER A 676 26.99 19.93 12.00
N THR A 677 26.01 19.47 11.21
CA THR A 677 26.28 18.89 9.89
C THR A 677 25.46 19.55 8.78
N ALA A 678 26.07 19.67 7.60
CA ALA A 678 25.39 20.21 6.44
C ALA A 678 24.45 19.17 5.82
N VAL A 679 23.26 19.62 5.46
CA VAL A 679 22.20 18.83 4.85
C VAL A 679 21.81 19.52 3.53
N ASP A 680 21.81 18.76 2.43
CA ASP A 680 21.44 19.21 1.09
C ASP A 680 20.31 18.31 0.58
N TYR A 681 19.23 18.90 0.11
CA TYR A 681 18.10 18.20 -0.48
C TYR A 681 17.82 18.73 -1.89
N ARG A 682 17.86 17.84 -2.88
CA ARG A 682 17.62 18.16 -4.30
C ARG A 682 16.23 17.70 -4.72
N PHE A 683 15.36 18.64 -5.09
CA PHE A 683 13.97 18.32 -5.44
C PHE A 683 13.85 17.48 -6.71
N ALA A 684 14.66 17.78 -7.74
CA ALA A 684 14.58 17.15 -9.06
C ALA A 684 14.73 15.61 -9.06
N ASN A 685 15.43 15.05 -8.07
CA ASN A 685 15.66 13.61 -7.93
C ASN A 685 15.42 13.09 -6.50
N ALA A 686 14.71 13.87 -5.66
CA ALA A 686 14.43 13.56 -4.27
C ALA A 686 15.66 13.07 -3.47
N ARG A 687 16.85 13.63 -3.75
CA ARG A 687 18.11 13.18 -3.16
C ARG A 687 18.42 13.97 -1.91
N LEU A 688 18.51 13.27 -0.79
CA LEU A 688 19.01 13.77 0.49
C LEU A 688 20.50 13.44 0.63
N THR A 689 21.31 14.45 0.94
CA THR A 689 22.73 14.31 1.26
C THR A 689 23.01 14.91 2.63
N ILE A 690 23.49 14.11 3.56
CA ILE A 690 23.94 14.56 4.88
C ILE A 690 25.45 14.39 4.94
N GLN A 691 26.20 15.46 5.24
CA GLN A 691 27.65 15.40 5.37
C GLN A 691 28.07 14.50 6.56
N PRO A 692 29.32 14.01 6.58
CA PRO A 692 29.83 13.21 7.70
C PRO A 692 29.51 13.84 9.05
N HIS A 693 28.99 13.04 9.98
CA HIS A 693 28.52 13.51 11.28
C HIS A 693 28.54 12.37 12.29
N CYS A 694 28.52 12.71 13.59
CA CYS A 694 28.51 11.74 14.67
C CYS A 694 27.38 12.02 15.65
N TRP A 695 26.71 10.95 16.10
CA TRP A 695 25.81 10.95 17.23
C TRP A 695 26.54 10.35 18.43
N GLN A 696 26.44 10.99 19.59
CA GLN A 696 27.07 10.58 20.84
C GLN A 696 26.02 10.09 21.82
N GLN A 697 26.38 9.03 22.54
CA GLN A 697 25.64 8.46 23.64
C GLN A 697 26.68 7.95 24.63
N GLN A 698 27.06 8.72 25.67
CA GLN A 698 28.25 8.38 26.49
C GLN A 698 28.21 6.93 27.02
N PRO A 699 29.22 6.07 26.73
CA PRO A 699 30.48 6.31 26.00
C PRO A 699 30.47 6.00 24.48
N ALA A 700 29.37 5.51 23.92
CA ALA A 700 29.19 5.16 22.53
C ALA A 700 29.15 6.37 21.56
N SER A 701 29.53 6.15 20.31
CA SER A 701 29.32 7.10 19.22
C SER A 701 28.96 6.40 17.91
N LEU A 702 27.96 6.89 17.20
CA LEU A 702 27.54 6.44 15.87
C LEU A 702 27.86 7.52 14.82
N CYS A 703 28.87 7.27 14.00
CA CYS A 703 29.38 8.21 13.02
C CYS A 703 29.07 7.77 11.59
N ALA A 704 28.48 8.64 10.78
CA ALA A 704 28.55 8.53 9.34
C ALA A 704 29.92 9.03 8.86
N VAL A 705 30.81 8.14 8.46
CA VAL A 705 32.19 8.48 8.08
C VAL A 705 32.30 9.09 6.68
N LYS A 706 31.28 8.88 5.85
CA LYS A 706 31.10 9.50 4.53
C LYS A 706 29.75 10.20 4.46
N ALA A 707 29.59 11.06 3.46
CA ALA A 707 28.31 11.69 3.18
C ALA A 707 27.24 10.62 2.92
N VAL A 708 26.17 10.64 3.70
CA VAL A 708 25.02 9.75 3.55
C VAL A 708 24.20 10.27 2.38
N LYS A 709 24.03 9.47 1.33
CA LYS A 709 23.21 9.83 0.15
C LYS A 709 22.03 8.87 0.05
N LEU A 710 20.83 9.43 0.14
CA LEU A 710 19.57 8.68 0.11
C LEU A 710 18.66 9.22 -1.00
N SER A 711 18.09 8.31 -1.77
CA SER A 711 17.03 8.56 -2.76
C SER A 711 16.31 7.23 -3.03
N ALA A 712 15.19 7.28 -3.76
CA ALA A 712 14.47 6.05 -4.15
C ALA A 712 15.32 5.08 -5.01
N GLU A 713 16.34 5.58 -5.70
CA GLU A 713 17.14 4.81 -6.67
C GLU A 713 18.60 4.57 -6.25
N HIS A 714 19.08 5.24 -5.21
CA HIS A 714 20.48 5.18 -4.77
C HIS A 714 20.58 5.33 -3.25
N ILE A 715 21.26 4.37 -2.61
CA ILE A 715 21.59 4.36 -1.18
C ILE A 715 23.11 4.19 -1.06
N GLU A 716 23.76 5.16 -0.43
CA GLU A 716 25.18 5.10 -0.08
C GLU A 716 25.33 5.56 1.38
N LEU A 717 25.73 4.63 2.24
CA LEU A 717 25.95 4.87 3.67
C LEU A 717 27.19 4.13 4.16
N ASP A 718 27.94 4.77 5.04
CA ASP A 718 29.13 4.22 5.69
C ASP A 718 29.08 4.68 7.15
N LEU A 719 28.62 3.78 8.03
CA LEU A 719 28.36 4.04 9.45
C LEU A 719 29.39 3.31 10.30
N ALA A 720 29.89 3.97 11.33
CA ALA A 720 30.80 3.41 12.32
C ALA A 720 30.24 3.66 13.72
N LEU A 721 29.90 2.58 14.43
CA LEU A 721 29.55 2.57 15.84
C LEU A 721 30.82 2.27 16.65
N GLN A 722 31.11 3.07 17.66
CA GLN A 722 32.30 2.90 18.51
C GLN A 722 31.88 2.88 19.98
N GLN A 723 32.56 2.07 20.79
CA GLN A 723 32.38 1.93 22.24
C GLN A 723 30.94 1.68 22.69
N PHE A 724 30.14 0.98 21.88
CA PHE A 724 28.77 0.65 22.22
C PHE A 724 28.75 -0.34 23.39
N THR A 725 28.01 -0.01 24.45
CA THR A 725 27.97 -0.84 25.66
C THR A 725 26.86 -1.87 25.52
N LEU A 726 27.20 -3.16 25.57
CA LEU A 726 26.26 -4.25 25.28
C LEU A 726 25.08 -4.34 26.26
N SER A 727 25.23 -3.84 27.49
CA SER A 727 24.15 -3.86 28.50
C SER A 727 22.99 -2.94 28.14
N THR A 728 23.18 -2.01 27.20
CA THR A 728 22.08 -1.23 26.62
C THR A 728 21.08 -2.10 25.84
N LEU A 729 21.47 -3.33 25.46
CA LEU A 729 20.60 -4.28 24.77
C LEU A 729 19.74 -5.12 25.73
N ASP A 730 19.92 -5.01 27.04
CA ASP A 730 19.22 -5.86 28.02
C ASP A 730 17.68 -5.74 27.92
N HIS A 731 17.16 -4.58 27.48
CA HIS A 731 15.73 -4.38 27.21
C HIS A 731 15.17 -5.29 26.10
N PHE A 732 16.04 -5.78 25.21
CA PHE A 732 15.68 -6.68 24.11
C PHE A 732 16.00 -8.15 24.42
N LEU A 733 16.63 -8.44 25.57
CA LEU A 733 16.96 -9.79 26.01
C LEU A 733 15.82 -10.39 26.86
N PRO A 734 15.69 -11.72 26.95
CA PRO A 734 14.77 -12.37 27.88
C PRO A 734 14.99 -11.93 29.33
N PRO A 735 13.94 -11.92 30.18
CA PRO A 735 14.09 -11.67 31.61
C PRO A 735 15.14 -12.61 32.20
N LEU A 736 16.01 -12.09 33.06
CA LEU A 736 17.18 -12.77 33.68
C LEU A 736 18.46 -12.84 32.83
N MET A 737 18.45 -12.49 31.55
CA MET A 737 19.69 -12.41 30.76
C MET A 737 20.29 -11.00 30.78
N ALA A 738 21.61 -10.91 30.92
CA ALA A 738 22.37 -9.67 30.77
C ALA A 738 23.60 -9.88 29.91
N LEU A 739 23.96 -8.86 29.12
CA LEU A 739 25.17 -8.82 28.32
C LEU A 739 26.06 -7.67 28.75
N GLU A 740 27.28 -7.97 29.20
CA GLU A 740 28.29 -6.97 29.50
C GLU A 740 29.38 -6.96 28.43
N GLY A 741 29.96 -5.79 28.19
CA GLY A 741 31.09 -5.62 27.28
C GLY A 741 30.90 -4.42 26.37
N ARG A 742 31.83 -4.26 25.44
CA ARG A 742 31.78 -3.21 24.42
C ARG A 742 31.90 -3.78 23.03
N ALA A 743 31.21 -3.15 22.08
CA ALA A 743 31.26 -3.49 20.67
C ALA A 743 31.49 -2.24 19.81
N ASP A 744 32.27 -2.43 18.76
CA ASP A 744 32.45 -1.51 17.66
C ASP A 744 31.86 -2.17 16.40
N ALA A 745 31.12 -1.39 15.60
CA ALA A 745 30.54 -1.85 14.35
C ALA A 745 30.93 -0.93 13.20
N GLN A 746 31.10 -1.48 12.01
CA GLN A 746 31.21 -0.73 10.77
C GLN A 746 30.28 -1.34 9.73
N VAL A 747 29.46 -0.50 9.12
CA VAL A 747 28.45 -0.89 8.13
C VAL A 747 28.59 0.00 6.91
N ALA A 748 28.98 -0.59 5.78
CA ALA A 748 29.02 0.10 4.50
C ALA A 748 28.01 -0.53 3.54
N VAL A 749 27.04 0.24 3.06
CA VAL A 749 26.04 -0.21 2.09
C VAL A 749 26.07 0.69 0.87
N ASN A 750 26.11 0.06 -0.29
CA ASN A 750 25.99 0.72 -1.59
C ASN A 750 24.98 -0.04 -2.44
N TRP A 751 23.88 0.62 -2.77
CA TRP A 751 22.82 0.05 -3.59
C TRP A 751 22.34 1.08 -4.62
N GLN A 752 22.09 0.59 -5.83
CA GLN A 752 21.58 1.35 -6.95
C GLN A 752 20.50 0.53 -7.66
N GLN A 753 19.42 1.18 -8.08
CA GLN A 753 18.36 0.53 -8.84
C GLN A 753 18.94 -0.15 -10.09
N GLY A 754 18.53 -1.40 -10.34
CA GLY A 754 19.03 -2.22 -11.45
C GLY A 754 20.40 -2.89 -11.20
N LYS A 755 21.05 -2.65 -10.05
CA LYS A 755 22.26 -3.36 -9.63
C LYS A 755 22.00 -4.19 -8.37
N GLN A 756 22.75 -5.28 -8.21
CA GLN A 756 22.69 -6.08 -6.99
C GLN A 756 23.29 -5.29 -5.80
N PRO A 757 22.67 -5.37 -4.61
CA PRO A 757 23.15 -4.66 -3.42
C PRO A 757 24.54 -5.15 -3.01
N GLN A 758 25.36 -4.22 -2.54
CA GLN A 758 26.65 -4.50 -1.92
C GLN A 758 26.62 -4.00 -0.48
N ALA A 759 26.96 -4.87 0.47
CA ALA A 759 27.04 -4.51 1.87
C ALA A 759 28.27 -5.15 2.51
N GLN A 760 28.92 -4.41 3.40
CA GLN A 760 30.00 -4.90 4.25
C GLN A 760 29.66 -4.57 5.70
N PHE A 761 29.79 -5.59 6.54
CA PHE A 761 29.52 -5.51 7.97
C PHE A 761 30.74 -6.03 8.71
N LYS A 762 31.25 -5.25 9.65
CA LYS A 762 32.29 -5.67 10.58
C LYS A 762 31.84 -5.31 11.98
N LEU A 763 31.89 -6.27 12.88
CA LEU A 763 31.49 -6.10 14.26
C LEU A 763 32.56 -6.74 15.12
N SER A 764 33.10 -6.02 16.08
CA SER A 764 34.15 -6.52 16.96
C SER A 764 33.91 -6.03 18.36
N GLY A 765 34.20 -6.85 19.36
CA GLY A 765 34.07 -6.44 20.75
C GLY A 765 35.27 -6.82 21.58
N SER A 766 35.43 -6.07 22.67
CA SER A 766 36.41 -6.33 23.71
C SER A 766 35.90 -7.41 24.67
N SER A 767 36.64 -7.61 25.76
CA SER A 767 36.23 -8.52 26.82
C SER A 767 34.85 -8.15 27.37
N GLY A 768 34.07 -9.16 27.69
CA GLY A 768 32.72 -9.03 28.21
C GLY A 768 32.25 -10.35 28.80
N ARG A 769 30.99 -10.38 29.25
CA ARG A 769 30.38 -11.58 29.81
C ARG A 769 28.91 -11.63 29.50
N TRP A 770 28.42 -12.85 29.31
CA TRP A 770 27.01 -13.16 29.33
C TRP A 770 26.68 -13.64 30.73
N GLN A 771 25.58 -13.13 31.28
CA GLN A 771 25.09 -13.50 32.61
C GLN A 771 23.65 -13.96 32.54
N TYR A 772 23.37 -15.08 33.22
CA TYR A 772 22.02 -15.52 33.51
C TYR A 772 21.78 -15.40 35.01
N HIS A 773 20.88 -14.49 35.40
CA HIS A 773 20.57 -14.15 36.78
C HIS A 773 19.76 -15.27 37.42
N THR A 774 20.41 -16.04 38.31
CA THR A 774 19.78 -16.98 39.23
C THR A 774 20.29 -16.71 40.66
N GLU A 775 19.94 -17.52 41.67
CA GLU A 775 20.51 -17.39 43.03
C GLU A 775 22.04 -17.41 43.03
N GLN A 776 22.65 -18.16 42.10
CA GLN A 776 24.06 -18.00 41.73
C GLN A 776 24.18 -17.74 40.21
N PRO A 777 24.69 -16.59 39.78
CA PRO A 777 24.68 -16.22 38.36
C PRO A 777 25.53 -17.18 37.53
N LEU A 778 25.00 -17.59 36.38
CA LEU A 778 25.79 -18.29 35.36
C LEU A 778 26.52 -17.24 34.54
N GLU A 779 27.84 -17.37 34.42
CA GLU A 779 28.66 -16.40 33.71
C GLU A 779 29.50 -17.07 32.63
N LEU A 780 29.36 -16.61 31.38
CA LEU A 780 30.25 -16.99 30.29
C LEU A 780 31.02 -15.76 29.82
N GLY A 781 32.30 -15.69 30.16
CA GLY A 781 33.18 -14.59 29.77
C GLY A 781 33.91 -14.83 28.44
N TRP A 782 34.18 -13.75 27.73
CA TRP A 782 35.01 -13.72 26.54
C TRP A 782 36.06 -12.60 26.61
N GLN A 783 37.14 -12.76 25.84
CA GLN A 783 38.25 -11.80 25.77
C GLN A 783 38.13 -10.86 24.58
N ASN A 784 37.74 -11.39 23.43
CA ASN A 784 37.51 -10.63 22.21
C ASN A 784 36.68 -11.44 21.22
N TRP A 785 36.07 -10.72 20.28
CA TRP A 785 35.40 -11.34 19.16
C TRP A 785 35.37 -10.43 17.94
N ASN A 786 35.26 -11.04 16.77
CA ASN A 786 35.19 -10.37 15.48
C ASN A 786 34.26 -11.16 14.56
N LEU A 787 33.24 -10.47 14.06
CA LEU A 787 32.28 -10.93 13.07
C LEU A 787 32.42 -10.05 11.83
N THR A 788 32.81 -10.65 10.71
CA THR A 788 32.82 -9.99 9.40
C THR A 788 31.79 -10.63 8.50
N ALA A 789 31.00 -9.84 7.79
CA ALA A 789 30.09 -10.32 6.76
C ALA A 789 30.13 -9.41 5.52
N ALA A 790 30.01 -10.00 4.34
CA ALA A 790 29.99 -9.26 3.08
C ALA A 790 28.93 -9.84 2.14
N LEU A 791 28.02 -8.99 1.67
CA LEU A 791 27.06 -9.29 0.63
C LEU A 791 27.59 -8.76 -0.70
N ALA A 792 27.90 -9.66 -1.63
CA ALA A 792 28.27 -9.31 -2.99
C ALA A 792 27.79 -10.39 -3.94
N LYS A 793 27.29 -9.98 -5.11
CA LYS A 793 26.82 -10.91 -6.16
C LYS A 793 25.75 -11.90 -5.67
N ASP A 794 24.80 -11.43 -4.85
CA ASP A 794 23.76 -12.27 -4.22
C ASP A 794 24.30 -13.43 -3.37
N THR A 795 25.52 -13.27 -2.84
CA THR A 795 26.16 -14.21 -1.90
C THR A 795 26.57 -13.45 -0.66
N LEU A 796 26.15 -13.94 0.51
CA LEU A 796 26.54 -13.45 1.83
C LEU A 796 27.62 -14.36 2.39
N THR A 797 28.85 -13.87 2.48
CA THR A 797 29.92 -14.56 3.21
C THR A 797 30.03 -13.98 4.62
N SER A 798 30.26 -14.82 5.61
CA SER A 798 30.40 -14.42 7.01
C SER A 798 31.46 -15.25 7.72
N ALA A 799 32.14 -14.64 8.68
CA ALA A 799 33.13 -15.29 9.52
C ALA A 799 33.07 -14.71 10.93
N LEU A 800 32.97 -15.57 11.95
CA LEU A 800 33.00 -15.23 13.37
C LEU A 800 34.22 -15.88 14.02
N GLN A 801 34.99 -15.09 14.75
CA GLN A 801 36.06 -15.53 15.63
C GLN A 801 35.75 -15.02 17.03
N LEU A 802 35.62 -15.92 18.00
CA LEU A 802 35.31 -15.61 19.39
C LEU A 802 36.35 -16.30 20.28
N GLN A 803 37.11 -15.49 21.02
CA GLN A 803 38.04 -15.98 22.05
C GLN A 803 37.33 -15.89 23.40
N LEU A 804 36.99 -17.05 23.95
CA LEU A 804 36.38 -17.21 25.26
C LEU A 804 37.46 -17.26 26.35
N ASP A 805 37.03 -17.16 27.61
CA ASP A 805 37.93 -17.37 28.75
C ASP A 805 38.55 -18.78 28.76
N ASN A 806 39.63 -18.95 29.53
CA ASN A 806 40.36 -20.21 29.66
C ASN A 806 40.94 -20.77 28.34
N ASN A 807 41.35 -19.89 27.42
CA ASN A 807 41.91 -20.22 26.09
C ASN A 807 40.93 -20.95 25.15
N ALA A 808 39.63 -20.99 25.47
CA ALA A 808 38.63 -21.57 24.57
C ALA A 808 38.41 -20.68 23.34
N SER A 809 38.25 -21.27 22.17
CA SER A 809 38.00 -20.52 20.93
C SER A 809 36.86 -21.12 20.12
N LEU A 810 36.05 -20.24 19.53
CA LEU A 810 35.01 -20.58 18.56
C LEU A 810 35.32 -19.86 17.26
N GLN A 811 35.46 -20.61 16.17
CA GLN A 811 35.63 -20.08 14.83
C GLN A 811 34.55 -20.65 13.93
N THR A 812 33.89 -19.81 13.16
CA THR A 812 32.96 -20.28 12.13
C THR A 812 33.02 -19.41 10.88
N ASP A 813 32.97 -20.05 9.73
CA ASP A 813 32.77 -19.44 8.42
C ASP A 813 31.47 -19.98 7.82
N ALA A 814 30.68 -19.10 7.21
CA ALA A 814 29.44 -19.47 6.55
C ALA A 814 29.23 -18.64 5.28
N THR A 815 28.88 -19.31 4.19
CA THR A 815 28.48 -18.72 2.91
C THR A 815 27.02 -19.06 2.64
N ILE A 816 26.21 -18.03 2.42
CA ILE A 816 24.81 -18.15 2.01
C ILE A 816 24.70 -17.67 0.57
N SER A 817 24.34 -18.57 -0.34
CA SER A 817 24.09 -18.25 -1.75
C SER A 817 22.60 -17.94 -1.99
N ASP A 818 22.34 -17.14 -3.04
CA ASP A 818 21.00 -16.77 -3.50
C ASP A 818 20.16 -16.09 -2.39
N VAL A 819 20.71 -15.07 -1.75
CA VAL A 819 20.14 -14.45 -0.54
C VAL A 819 18.76 -13.83 -0.80
N GLN A 820 18.47 -13.46 -2.05
CA GLN A 820 17.17 -12.96 -2.50
C GLN A 820 16.13 -14.07 -2.76
N SER A 821 16.55 -15.34 -2.84
CA SER A 821 15.66 -16.49 -3.04
C SER A 821 14.99 -16.94 -1.73
N SER A 822 13.86 -17.65 -1.86
CA SER A 822 13.21 -18.37 -0.75
C SER A 822 13.92 -19.69 -0.41
N SER A 823 14.72 -20.25 -1.32
CA SER A 823 15.43 -21.53 -1.15
C SER A 823 16.93 -21.33 -0.91
N ARG A 824 17.27 -20.58 0.14
CA ARG A 824 18.65 -20.21 0.46
C ARG A 824 19.46 -21.43 0.87
N ASN A 825 20.66 -21.55 0.31
CA ASN A 825 21.60 -22.59 0.69
C ASN A 825 22.72 -22.00 1.53
N VAL A 826 23.15 -22.75 2.54
CA VAL A 826 24.25 -22.41 3.44
C VAL A 826 25.34 -23.48 3.31
N GLU A 827 26.59 -23.06 3.36
CA GLU A 827 27.74 -23.94 3.58
C GLU A 827 28.73 -23.29 4.54
N GLY A 828 29.42 -24.07 5.36
CA GLY A 828 30.37 -23.53 6.32
C GLY A 828 30.97 -24.55 7.26
N ARG A 829 31.83 -24.07 8.16
CA ARG A 829 32.48 -24.86 9.20
C ARG A 829 32.34 -24.17 10.56
N LEU A 830 32.23 -24.97 11.62
CA LEU A 830 32.26 -24.56 13.01
C LEU A 830 33.35 -25.36 13.73
N LEU A 831 34.33 -24.64 14.25
CA LEU A 831 35.43 -25.17 15.04
C LEU A 831 35.33 -24.62 16.47
N LEU A 832 35.16 -25.50 17.45
CA LEU A 832 35.16 -25.18 18.87
C LEU A 832 36.34 -25.88 19.54
N GLN A 833 37.20 -25.13 20.23
CA GLN A 833 38.38 -25.67 20.89
C GLN A 833 38.38 -25.30 22.36
N GLN A 834 38.69 -26.28 23.22
CA GLN A 834 38.89 -26.11 24.66
C GLN A 834 37.71 -25.48 25.44
N PHE A 835 36.46 -25.64 24.98
CA PHE A 835 35.30 -25.03 25.64
C PHE A 835 34.99 -25.70 26.99
N SER A 836 35.19 -24.99 28.09
CA SER A 836 35.00 -25.52 29.45
C SER A 836 33.53 -25.47 29.89
N LEU A 837 33.03 -26.56 30.45
CA LEU A 837 31.69 -26.64 31.06
C LEU A 837 31.62 -26.09 32.50
N ALA A 838 32.74 -25.60 33.05
CA ALA A 838 32.82 -25.12 34.43
C ALA A 838 31.89 -23.92 34.73
N PHE A 839 31.48 -23.16 33.71
CA PHE A 839 30.53 -22.04 33.90
C PHE A 839 29.14 -22.49 34.38
N LEU A 840 28.81 -23.78 34.24
CA LEU A 840 27.57 -24.38 34.72
C LEU A 840 27.65 -24.84 36.19
N GLN A 841 28.82 -24.77 36.82
CA GLN A 841 29.03 -25.10 38.23
C GLN A 841 28.04 -24.44 39.20
N PRO A 842 27.62 -23.17 39.02
CA PRO A 842 26.65 -22.52 39.90
C PRO A 842 25.25 -23.18 39.91
N LEU A 843 24.93 -24.02 38.92
CA LEU A 843 23.70 -24.82 38.92
C LEU A 843 23.71 -25.94 39.97
N LEU A 844 24.87 -26.24 40.57
CA LEU A 844 25.04 -27.28 41.57
C LEU A 844 25.20 -26.68 42.98
N GLN A 845 24.76 -27.41 44.01
CA GLN A 845 24.89 -26.99 45.41
C GLN A 845 26.36 -26.91 45.87
N GLN A 846 26.62 -26.15 46.95
CA GLN A 846 27.93 -26.05 47.60
C GLN A 846 28.52 -27.46 47.88
N ASN A 847 29.80 -27.64 47.56
CA ASN A 847 30.56 -28.91 47.60
C ASN A 847 30.27 -29.91 46.46
N SER A 848 29.78 -29.44 45.31
CA SER A 848 29.72 -30.23 44.07
C SER A 848 30.83 -29.80 43.10
N GLU A 849 31.25 -30.66 42.18
CA GLU A 849 32.24 -30.38 41.13
C GLU A 849 31.64 -30.71 39.75
N LEU A 850 31.74 -29.78 38.81
CA LEU A 850 31.42 -29.94 37.40
C LEU A 850 32.59 -29.41 36.56
N ALA A 851 33.20 -30.31 35.80
CA ALA A 851 34.27 -29.98 34.87
C ALA A 851 34.13 -30.76 33.58
N GLY A 852 34.80 -30.31 32.52
CA GLY A 852 34.82 -31.00 31.24
C GLY A 852 35.12 -30.03 30.11
N THR A 853 35.77 -30.54 29.06
CA THR A 853 36.18 -29.75 27.91
C THR A 853 35.56 -30.28 26.63
N LEU A 854 34.83 -29.42 25.93
CA LEU A 854 34.16 -29.70 24.68
C LEU A 854 35.01 -29.21 23.49
N ASN A 855 35.19 -30.07 22.49
CA ASN A 855 35.84 -29.76 21.23
C ASN A 855 34.95 -30.19 20.07
N SER A 856 34.90 -29.40 18.99
CA SER A 856 34.02 -29.64 17.85
C SER A 856 34.70 -29.26 16.54
N ASP A 857 34.51 -30.08 15.50
CA ASP A 857 34.81 -29.74 14.10
C ASP A 857 33.63 -30.21 13.24
N LEU A 858 32.72 -29.29 12.94
CA LEU A 858 31.49 -29.56 12.21
C LEU A 858 31.48 -28.78 10.90
N ARG A 859 31.06 -29.42 9.82
CA ARG A 859 30.78 -28.82 8.53
C ARG A 859 29.28 -28.91 8.27
N PHE A 860 28.66 -27.79 7.93
CA PHE A 860 27.26 -27.71 7.57
C PHE A 860 27.11 -27.35 6.10
N LYS A 861 26.16 -27.96 5.40
CA LYS A 861 25.84 -27.64 4.00
C LYS A 861 24.37 -27.90 3.68
N GLY A 862 23.84 -27.26 2.65
CA GLY A 862 22.47 -27.52 2.14
C GLY A 862 21.52 -26.38 2.45
N ASN A 863 20.23 -26.67 2.67
CA ASN A 863 19.24 -25.62 2.90
C ASN A 863 19.49 -24.91 4.24
N LEU A 864 19.37 -23.57 4.28
CA LEU A 864 19.61 -22.77 5.49
C LEU A 864 18.77 -23.21 6.71
N ILE A 865 17.55 -23.69 6.49
CA ILE A 865 16.64 -24.15 7.56
C ILE A 865 16.93 -25.60 7.94
N LYS A 866 17.45 -26.41 7.01
CA LYS A 866 17.71 -27.85 7.19
C LYS A 866 19.12 -28.22 6.68
N PRO A 867 20.18 -27.76 7.37
CA PRO A 867 21.54 -28.09 6.96
C PRO A 867 21.88 -29.55 7.29
N GLU A 868 22.63 -30.20 6.40
CA GLU A 868 23.32 -31.45 6.66
C GLU A 868 24.57 -31.18 7.50
N LEU A 869 24.73 -31.88 8.63
CA LEU A 869 25.86 -31.75 9.54
C LEU A 869 26.83 -32.92 9.39
N ASN A 870 28.13 -32.64 9.21
CA ASN A 870 29.17 -33.66 9.12
C ASN A 870 30.35 -33.31 10.03
N GLY A 871 30.86 -34.25 10.81
CA GLY A 871 32.02 -34.02 11.68
C GLY A 871 31.86 -34.67 13.05
N SER A 872 32.55 -34.15 14.06
CA SER A 872 32.48 -34.69 15.42
C SER A 872 32.45 -33.63 16.50
N LEU A 873 31.86 -34.02 17.63
CA LEU A 873 31.82 -33.30 18.89
C LEU A 873 32.34 -34.23 19.98
N ALA A 874 33.42 -33.84 20.66
CA ALA A 874 34.05 -34.64 21.69
C ALA A 874 34.02 -33.90 23.03
N LEU A 875 33.49 -34.57 24.06
CA LEU A 875 33.60 -34.15 25.45
C LEU A 875 34.69 -34.98 26.12
N SER A 876 35.69 -34.32 26.67
CA SER A 876 36.82 -34.96 27.35
C SER A 876 36.96 -34.48 28.78
N GLY A 877 37.39 -35.36 29.68
CA GLY A 877 37.67 -35.01 31.07
C GLY A 877 36.44 -34.60 31.86
N PHE A 878 35.25 -35.10 31.51
CA PHE A 878 34.01 -34.71 32.18
C PHE A 878 33.96 -35.25 33.61
N LYS A 879 33.67 -34.38 34.57
CA LYS A 879 33.53 -34.70 35.98
C LYS A 879 32.21 -34.15 36.49
N LEU A 880 31.53 -34.95 37.30
CA LEU A 880 30.32 -34.57 38.01
C LEU A 880 30.34 -35.27 39.36
N ALA A 881 30.46 -34.52 40.45
CA ALA A 881 30.42 -35.06 41.80
C ALA A 881 29.61 -34.15 42.73
N GLY A 882 28.92 -34.69 43.72
CA GLY A 882 28.19 -33.88 44.72
C GLY A 882 26.91 -34.51 45.26
N GLN A 883 26.29 -33.86 46.25
CA GLN A 883 25.10 -34.42 46.95
C GLN A 883 23.86 -34.55 46.07
N GLN A 884 23.76 -33.77 45.00
CA GLN A 884 22.67 -33.85 44.02
C GLN A 884 23.00 -34.70 42.79
N ALA A 885 24.27 -35.09 42.62
CA ALA A 885 24.64 -36.00 41.55
C ALA A 885 24.26 -37.43 41.98
N PRO A 886 23.36 -38.13 41.26
CA PRO A 886 22.96 -39.48 41.63
C PRO A 886 24.17 -40.44 41.62
N VAL A 887 25.11 -40.22 40.69
CA VAL A 887 26.36 -40.99 40.55
C VAL A 887 27.51 -40.02 40.36
N ASP A 888 28.57 -40.19 41.17
CA ASP A 888 29.82 -39.44 41.01
C ASP A 888 30.60 -39.96 39.80
N VAL A 889 30.72 -39.13 38.77
CA VAL A 889 31.55 -39.34 37.57
C VAL A 889 32.90 -38.66 37.78
N THR A 890 33.97 -39.45 37.88
CA THR A 890 35.33 -38.93 38.14
C THR A 890 36.08 -38.56 36.87
N ASP A 891 35.71 -39.16 35.74
CA ASP A 891 36.22 -38.86 34.40
C ASP A 891 35.27 -39.47 33.37
N ALA A 892 34.91 -38.74 32.31
CA ALA A 892 34.20 -39.32 31.18
C ALA A 892 34.65 -38.71 29.86
N ASN A 893 34.73 -39.58 28.85
CA ASN A 893 35.04 -39.22 27.49
C ASN A 893 33.90 -39.70 26.58
N MET A 894 33.33 -38.77 25.81
CA MET A 894 32.20 -39.03 24.91
C MET A 894 32.47 -38.40 23.55
N GLU A 895 32.15 -39.12 22.48
CA GLU A 895 32.28 -38.66 21.10
C GLU A 895 30.92 -38.82 20.38
N LEU A 896 30.37 -37.72 19.88
CA LEU A 896 29.28 -37.71 18.90
C LEU A 896 29.87 -37.52 17.50
N LYS A 897 29.50 -38.39 16.56
CA LYS A 897 29.81 -38.26 15.13
C LYS A 897 28.54 -37.94 14.36
N PHE A 898 28.59 -36.88 13.56
CA PHE A 898 27.49 -36.42 12.70
C PHE A 898 27.75 -36.83 11.25
N ALA A 899 26.72 -37.36 10.59
CA ALA A 899 26.75 -37.75 9.19
C ALA A 899 25.42 -37.38 8.50
N GLY A 900 25.29 -36.16 8.03
CA GLY A 900 24.05 -35.63 7.44
C GLY A 900 23.00 -35.30 8.51
N GLN A 901 21.96 -36.11 8.62
CA GLN A 901 20.81 -35.95 9.53
C GLN A 901 20.74 -37.07 10.57
N GLN A 902 21.88 -37.68 10.86
CA GLN A 902 22.04 -38.71 11.88
C GLN A 902 23.31 -38.47 12.69
N ALA A 903 23.32 -38.94 13.94
CA ALA A 903 24.50 -38.99 14.78
C ALA A 903 24.62 -40.31 15.52
N SER A 904 25.86 -40.71 15.79
CA SER A 904 26.20 -41.83 16.68
C SER A 904 27.00 -41.32 17.87
N LEU A 905 26.64 -41.77 19.07
CA LEU A 905 27.34 -41.49 20.34
C LEU A 905 28.09 -42.73 20.82
N GLN A 906 29.34 -42.55 21.22
CA GLN A 906 30.09 -43.52 22.02
C GLN A 906 30.70 -42.82 23.23
N GLY A 907 30.61 -43.45 24.40
CA GLY A 907 31.12 -42.86 25.63
C GLY A 907 31.52 -43.88 26.68
N LEU A 908 32.53 -43.53 27.47
CA LEU A 908 32.95 -44.25 28.67
C LEU A 908 33.06 -43.26 29.83
N ALA A 909 32.30 -43.51 30.89
CA ALA A 909 32.36 -42.74 32.13
C ALA A 909 32.89 -43.61 33.28
N SER A 910 33.92 -43.14 33.96
CA SER A 910 34.48 -43.75 35.16
C SER A 910 33.83 -43.16 36.40
N THR A 911 33.49 -44.04 37.34
CA THR A 911 32.94 -43.68 38.65
C THR A 911 33.86 -44.19 39.76
N SER A 912 33.57 -43.85 41.01
CA SER A 912 34.35 -44.32 42.17
C SER A 912 34.34 -45.85 42.38
N LYS A 913 33.41 -46.58 41.76
CA LYS A 913 33.19 -48.02 41.96
C LYS A 913 33.14 -48.88 40.69
N GLY A 914 33.03 -48.27 39.50
CA GLY A 914 32.92 -49.00 38.24
C GLY A 914 32.88 -48.08 37.02
N GLN A 915 32.66 -48.65 35.84
CA GLN A 915 32.55 -47.92 34.58
C GLN A 915 31.12 -47.97 34.03
N ILE A 916 30.74 -46.92 33.30
CA ILE A 916 29.48 -46.81 32.55
C ILE A 916 29.84 -46.72 31.06
N HIS A 917 29.31 -47.64 30.27
CA HIS A 917 29.38 -47.59 28.82
C HIS A 917 28.11 -46.94 28.26
N LEU A 918 28.30 -45.97 27.37
CA LEU A 918 27.25 -45.24 26.69
C LEU A 918 27.37 -45.48 25.19
N SER A 919 26.30 -45.97 24.56
CA SER A 919 26.23 -46.09 23.09
C SER A 919 24.85 -45.67 22.61
N GLY A 920 24.78 -44.84 21.57
CA GLY A 920 23.50 -44.35 21.10
C GLY A 920 23.49 -43.89 19.66
N GLU A 921 22.30 -43.75 19.11
CA GLU A 921 22.03 -43.28 17.75
C GLU A 921 20.91 -42.26 17.77
N ALA A 922 21.01 -41.24 16.92
CA ALA A 922 20.00 -40.22 16.74
C ALA A 922 19.77 -39.94 15.26
N LEU A 923 18.51 -39.68 14.89
CA LEU A 923 18.03 -39.42 13.52
C LEU A 923 17.07 -38.23 13.56
N TRP A 924 17.23 -37.25 12.68
CA TRP A 924 16.34 -36.07 12.59
C TRP A 924 16.07 -35.68 11.12
N PRO A 925 15.31 -36.49 10.35
CA PRO A 925 14.93 -36.15 8.98
C PRO A 925 14.16 -34.82 8.87
N GLN A 926 13.46 -34.42 9.93
CA GLN A 926 12.79 -33.14 10.08
C GLN A 926 12.89 -32.65 11.53
N THR A 927 12.74 -31.34 11.76
CA THR A 927 12.83 -30.71 13.09
C THR A 927 11.86 -31.32 14.10
N ASP A 928 10.68 -31.76 13.63
CA ASP A 928 9.59 -32.29 14.48
C ASP A 928 9.47 -33.83 14.44
N ASP A 929 10.40 -34.56 13.80
CA ASP A 929 10.43 -36.04 13.77
C ASP A 929 11.85 -36.53 14.07
N TRP A 930 12.39 -36.12 15.21
CA TRP A 930 13.67 -36.63 15.69
C TRP A 930 13.46 -37.88 16.57
N ARG A 931 14.42 -38.80 16.52
CA ARG A 931 14.43 -40.03 17.32
C ARG A 931 15.83 -40.25 17.84
N ALA A 932 15.96 -40.56 19.12
CA ALA A 932 17.23 -40.89 19.75
C ALA A 932 17.08 -42.16 20.59
N THR A 933 18.08 -43.03 20.56
CA THR A 933 18.18 -44.20 21.44
C THR A 933 19.57 -44.22 22.09
N LEU A 934 19.60 -44.47 23.40
CA LEU A 934 20.81 -44.53 24.22
C LEU A 934 20.78 -45.80 25.07
N ASN A 935 21.78 -46.66 24.89
CA ASN A 935 22.05 -47.80 25.75
C ASN A 935 23.04 -47.38 26.84
N VAL A 936 22.70 -47.69 28.09
CA VAL A 936 23.48 -47.39 29.29
C VAL A 936 23.72 -48.70 30.04
N THR A 937 24.97 -49.17 30.05
CA THR A 937 25.38 -50.37 30.80
C THR A 937 26.46 -50.04 31.80
N GLY A 938 26.40 -50.61 33.01
CA GLY A 938 27.42 -50.39 34.02
C GLY A 938 27.59 -51.57 34.99
N ASP A 939 28.83 -51.77 35.45
CA ASP A 939 29.21 -52.94 36.28
C ASP A 939 28.71 -52.82 37.73
N GLU A 940 29.10 -51.75 38.43
CA GLU A 940 28.64 -51.44 39.80
C GLU A 940 28.81 -49.93 40.06
N LEU A 941 27.70 -49.24 40.27
CA LEU A 941 27.63 -47.79 40.44
C LEU A 941 27.16 -47.49 41.87
N SER A 942 27.86 -46.60 42.55
CA SER A 942 27.41 -46.11 43.86
C SER A 942 26.37 -45.01 43.63
N LEU A 943 25.12 -45.29 43.95
CA LEU A 943 24.02 -44.34 43.89
C LEU A 943 23.73 -43.82 45.30
N GLN A 944 23.77 -42.50 45.46
CA GLN A 944 23.36 -41.83 46.69
C GLN A 944 22.01 -41.15 46.45
N VAL A 945 21.00 -41.54 47.21
CA VAL A 945 19.68 -40.88 47.21
C VAL A 945 19.34 -40.45 48.63
N PRO A 946 18.47 -39.44 48.82
CA PRO A 946 18.02 -39.07 50.16
C PRO A 946 17.52 -40.32 50.90
N GLN A 947 18.05 -40.59 52.10
CA GLN A 947 17.71 -41.73 52.96
C GLN A 947 18.20 -43.13 52.51
N ALA A 948 18.92 -43.27 51.39
CA ALA A 948 19.51 -44.56 51.01
C ALA A 948 20.86 -44.46 50.29
N ARG A 949 21.73 -45.43 50.56
CA ARG A 949 22.95 -45.67 49.77
C ARG A 949 22.82 -47.00 49.06
N LEU A 950 22.91 -46.99 47.73
CA LEU A 950 22.70 -48.16 46.89
C LEU A 950 23.97 -48.40 46.05
N GLN A 951 24.29 -49.66 45.80
CA GLN A 951 25.16 -50.04 44.70
C GLN A 951 24.25 -50.66 43.64
N ILE A 952 24.31 -50.17 42.40
CA ILE A 952 23.45 -50.61 41.30
C ILE A 952 24.27 -51.02 40.07
N ALA A 953 23.81 -52.02 39.34
CA ALA A 953 24.35 -52.39 38.03
C ALA A 953 23.23 -52.23 36.99
N PRO A 954 23.20 -51.11 36.24
CA PRO A 954 22.15 -50.85 35.26
C PRO A 954 22.46 -51.48 33.89
N ASP A 955 21.41 -52.00 33.26
CA ASP A 955 21.37 -52.32 31.83
C ASP A 955 20.06 -51.72 31.28
N LEU A 956 20.17 -50.50 30.74
CA LEU A 956 19.04 -49.63 30.43
C LEU A 956 19.08 -49.14 28.98
N ILE A 957 17.91 -49.04 28.37
CA ILE A 957 17.67 -48.42 27.07
C ILE A 957 16.77 -47.21 27.28
N VAL A 958 17.25 -46.04 26.87
CA VAL A 958 16.51 -44.79 26.83
C VAL A 958 16.19 -44.48 25.38
N SER A 959 14.93 -44.31 25.04
CA SER A 959 14.51 -43.84 23.71
C SER A 959 13.72 -42.54 23.84
N ALA A 960 14.00 -41.58 22.98
CA ALA A 960 13.37 -40.26 23.02
C ALA A 960 12.88 -39.86 21.62
N ARG A 961 11.70 -39.23 21.60
CA ARG A 961 11.05 -38.62 20.43
C ARG A 961 10.27 -37.39 20.89
N PRO A 962 9.84 -36.48 19.99
CA PRO A 962 9.01 -35.34 20.36
C PRO A 962 7.87 -35.72 21.31
N GLY A 963 7.88 -35.11 22.51
CA GLY A 963 6.86 -35.31 23.53
C GLY A 963 6.91 -36.61 24.35
N LEU A 964 7.79 -37.58 24.07
CA LEU A 964 7.84 -38.84 24.83
C LEU A 964 9.27 -39.37 24.99
N THR A 965 9.63 -39.71 26.23
CA THR A 965 10.85 -40.42 26.59
C THR A 965 10.49 -41.74 27.25
N THR A 966 11.02 -42.86 26.74
CA THR A 966 10.83 -44.20 27.29
C THR A 966 12.12 -44.70 27.92
N LEU A 967 12.04 -45.18 29.17
CA LEU A 967 13.14 -45.80 29.91
C LEU A 967 12.79 -47.26 30.20
N SER A 968 13.59 -48.20 29.72
CA SER A 968 13.35 -49.63 29.90
C SER A 968 14.63 -50.40 30.21
N GLY A 969 14.52 -51.54 30.90
CA GLY A 969 15.67 -52.41 31.16
C GLY A 969 15.66 -53.07 32.53
N THR A 970 16.84 -53.49 33.00
CA THR A 970 17.03 -54.15 34.29
C THR A 970 18.03 -53.40 35.16
N VAL A 971 17.75 -53.28 36.45
CA VAL A 971 18.66 -52.72 37.45
C VAL A 971 18.87 -53.75 38.55
N HIS A 972 20.11 -54.23 38.68
CA HIS A 972 20.50 -55.09 39.81
C HIS A 972 20.97 -54.22 40.98
N ILE A 973 20.51 -54.52 42.19
CA ILE A 973 20.91 -53.82 43.43
C ILE A 973 21.67 -54.80 44.33
N PRO A 974 22.98 -55.03 44.12
CA PRO A 974 23.78 -55.96 44.94
C PRO A 974 23.86 -55.57 46.42
N PHE A 975 23.81 -54.28 46.72
CA PHE A 975 23.90 -53.73 48.07
C PHE A 975 23.01 -52.51 48.21
N ALA A 976 22.33 -52.38 49.35
CA ALA A 976 21.68 -51.14 49.74
C ALA A 976 21.63 -51.00 51.26
N ARG A 977 21.69 -49.76 51.74
CA ARG A 977 21.36 -49.43 53.12
C ARG A 977 20.40 -48.26 53.12
N ILE A 978 19.16 -48.55 53.52
CA ILE A 978 18.04 -47.61 53.54
C ILE A 978 17.79 -47.25 55.01
N SER A 979 17.89 -45.97 55.38
CA SER A 979 17.66 -45.49 56.75
C SER A 979 16.68 -44.32 56.73
N ILE A 980 15.53 -44.48 57.39
CA ILE A 980 14.47 -43.47 57.46
C ILE A 980 14.32 -43.06 58.94
N ASP A 981 14.93 -41.93 59.28
CA ASP A 981 14.99 -41.43 60.66
C ASP A 981 13.79 -40.53 61.01
N SER A 982 13.13 -39.92 60.02
CA SER A 982 11.89 -39.14 60.14
C SER A 982 11.15 -39.05 58.80
N LEU A 983 9.85 -38.72 58.82
CA LEU A 983 9.08 -38.45 57.59
C LEU A 983 9.57 -37.12 56.96
N PRO A 984 9.95 -37.10 55.67
CA PRO A 984 10.39 -35.88 55.01
C PRO A 984 9.25 -34.85 54.90
N GLN A 985 9.57 -33.55 54.87
CA GLN A 985 8.57 -32.47 54.76
C GLN A 985 7.68 -32.57 53.51
N THR A 986 8.13 -33.27 52.46
CA THR A 986 7.39 -33.57 51.24
C THR A 986 6.32 -34.67 51.40
N ALA A 987 6.20 -35.29 52.57
CA ALA A 987 5.19 -36.32 52.85
C ALA A 987 3.75 -35.75 53.00
N VAL A 988 3.60 -34.43 53.02
CA VAL A 988 2.30 -33.75 52.90
C VAL A 988 2.19 -33.21 51.47
N GLY A 989 1.44 -33.91 50.62
CA GLY A 989 1.13 -33.42 49.29
C GLY A 989 0.34 -32.11 49.35
N LEU A 990 0.66 -31.16 48.48
CA LEU A 990 -0.18 -29.99 48.24
C LEU A 990 -1.53 -30.47 47.67
N SER A 991 -2.63 -29.87 48.13
CA SER A 991 -3.98 -30.17 47.63
C SER A 991 -4.09 -29.78 46.15
N ASP A 992 -4.81 -30.58 45.37
CA ASP A 992 -5.14 -30.29 43.96
C ASP A 992 -5.95 -28.99 43.76
N ASP A 993 -6.45 -28.40 44.85
CA ASP A 993 -7.23 -27.15 44.86
C ASP A 993 -6.35 -25.87 44.97
N LEU A 994 -5.03 -26.00 45.00
CA LEU A 994 -4.11 -24.86 45.09
C LEU A 994 -3.97 -24.14 43.74
N VAL A 995 -4.38 -22.87 43.68
CA VAL A 995 -4.15 -21.98 42.53
C VAL A 995 -3.15 -20.89 42.92
N LEU A 996 -1.98 -20.88 42.30
CA LEU A 996 -1.01 -19.78 42.43
C LEU A 996 -1.36 -18.67 41.44
N LEU A 997 -1.29 -17.42 41.88
CA LEU A 997 -1.56 -16.24 41.06
C LEU A 997 -0.26 -15.45 40.86
N ASP A 998 -0.09 -14.86 39.66
CA ASP A 998 1.01 -13.93 39.39
C ASP A 998 0.72 -12.54 39.97
N ASP A 999 1.68 -11.64 39.84
CA ASP A 999 1.55 -10.24 40.29
C ASP A 999 0.40 -9.49 39.58
N LYS A 1000 -0.17 -10.05 38.50
CA LYS A 1000 -1.34 -9.55 37.76
C LYS A 1000 -2.62 -10.32 38.09
N LEU A 1001 -2.62 -11.13 39.16
CA LEU A 1001 -3.73 -11.95 39.63
C LEU A 1001 -4.24 -12.96 38.58
N GLN A 1002 -3.38 -13.41 37.66
CA GLN A 1002 -3.68 -14.48 36.72
C GLN A 1002 -3.20 -15.82 37.27
N PRO A 1003 -3.95 -16.93 37.04
CA PRO A 1003 -3.48 -18.26 37.41
C PRO A 1003 -2.14 -18.58 36.75
N ILE A 1004 -1.10 -18.73 37.57
CA ILE A 1004 0.17 -19.32 37.15
C ILE A 1004 -0.10 -20.82 37.05
N ALA A 1005 0.00 -21.37 35.85
CA ALA A 1005 -0.05 -22.81 35.63
C ALA A 1005 1.03 -23.46 36.52
N THR A 1006 0.59 -24.05 37.63
CA THR A 1006 1.51 -24.66 38.57
C THR A 1006 1.94 -25.98 37.95
N ALA A 1007 3.24 -26.08 37.68
CA ALA A 1007 3.90 -27.05 36.79
C ALA A 1007 3.75 -26.74 35.29
N GLU A 1008 4.75 -26.07 34.73
CA GLU A 1008 5.13 -26.32 33.34
C GLU A 1008 5.28 -27.84 33.19
N LYS A 1009 4.37 -28.44 32.41
CA LYS A 1009 4.49 -29.83 31.99
C LYS A 1009 5.87 -29.96 31.36
N THR A 1010 6.76 -30.73 32.00
CA THR A 1010 8.05 -31.09 31.41
C THR A 1010 7.80 -31.50 29.96
N ALA A 1011 8.53 -30.89 29.01
CA ALA A 1011 8.30 -31.03 27.57
C ALA A 1011 8.34 -32.49 27.06
N PHE A 1012 8.81 -33.42 27.89
CA PHE A 1012 8.84 -34.85 27.64
C PHE A 1012 7.99 -35.59 28.67
N ALA A 1013 7.00 -36.33 28.19
CA ALA A 1013 6.30 -37.31 29.00
C ALA A 1013 7.24 -38.52 29.23
N LEU A 1014 7.51 -38.87 30.49
CA LEU A 1014 8.35 -40.03 30.83
C LEU A 1014 7.48 -41.29 30.97
N GLN A 1015 7.86 -42.34 30.25
CA GLN A 1015 7.31 -43.68 30.37
C GLN A 1015 8.41 -44.63 30.85
N THR A 1016 8.15 -45.44 31.89
CA THR A 1016 9.15 -46.36 32.46
C THR A 1016 8.66 -47.81 32.47
N ASP A 1017 9.56 -48.76 32.23
CA ASP A 1017 9.36 -50.20 32.45
C ASP A 1017 10.69 -50.84 32.88
N ILE A 1018 10.93 -50.87 34.19
CA ILE A 1018 12.21 -51.27 34.78
C ILE A 1018 12.02 -52.48 35.68
N ASN A 1019 12.84 -53.51 35.49
CA ASN A 1019 12.92 -54.66 36.38
C ASN A 1019 14.04 -54.45 37.42
N VAL A 1020 13.69 -54.40 38.71
CA VAL A 1020 14.59 -54.11 39.83
C VAL A 1020 14.80 -55.37 40.67
N ILE A 1021 16.04 -55.87 40.68
CA ILE A 1021 16.41 -57.12 41.36
C ILE A 1021 17.21 -56.79 42.63
N LEU A 1022 16.66 -57.11 43.81
CA LEU A 1022 17.30 -56.88 45.10
C LEU A 1022 18.25 -58.02 45.47
N GLY A 1023 19.50 -57.70 45.75
CA GLY A 1023 20.54 -58.64 46.16
C GLY A 1023 20.45 -59.07 47.62
N LYS A 1024 21.45 -59.82 48.10
CA LYS A 1024 21.48 -60.38 49.46
C LYS A 1024 21.86 -59.37 50.56
N ARG A 1025 22.46 -58.23 50.18
CA ARG A 1025 22.99 -57.21 51.11
C ARG A 1025 22.17 -55.91 51.08
N VAL A 1026 20.85 -56.01 50.96
CA VAL A 1026 19.92 -54.88 51.01
C VAL A 1026 19.35 -54.81 52.43
N GLN A 1027 19.62 -53.73 53.17
CA GLN A 1027 19.21 -53.52 54.56
C GLN A 1027 18.26 -52.31 54.66
N LEU A 1028 17.21 -52.45 55.46
CA LEU A 1028 16.25 -51.40 55.79
C LEU A 1028 16.26 -51.13 57.29
N SER A 1029 16.34 -49.87 57.67
CA SER A 1029 16.19 -49.35 59.03
C SER A 1029 15.19 -48.19 59.01
N ALA A 1030 13.96 -48.40 59.46
CA ALA A 1030 12.92 -47.37 59.37
C ALA A 1030 11.89 -47.53 60.50
N PHE A 1031 11.55 -46.44 61.20
CA PHE A 1031 10.48 -46.40 62.21
C PHE A 1031 10.52 -47.56 63.23
N GLY A 1032 11.72 -47.94 63.68
CA GLY A 1032 11.94 -49.05 64.61
C GLY A 1032 12.13 -50.43 63.97
N LEU A 1033 11.83 -50.61 62.68
CA LEU A 1033 12.11 -51.83 61.92
C LEU A 1033 13.56 -51.85 61.44
N GLN A 1034 14.28 -52.93 61.71
CA GLN A 1034 15.58 -53.26 61.12
C GLN A 1034 15.50 -54.63 60.46
N THR A 1035 15.74 -54.74 59.15
CA THR A 1035 15.61 -56.02 58.41
C THR A 1035 16.48 -56.06 57.17
N ARG A 1036 16.81 -57.26 56.67
CA ARG A 1036 17.30 -57.44 55.30
C ARG A 1036 16.13 -57.59 54.34
N LEU A 1037 16.27 -57.07 53.12
CA LEU A 1037 15.28 -57.17 52.05
C LEU A 1037 15.81 -58.07 50.93
N SER A 1038 14.94 -58.87 50.33
CA SER A 1038 15.24 -59.61 49.09
C SER A 1038 13.99 -59.73 48.23
N GLY A 1039 14.10 -59.61 46.91
CA GLY A 1039 12.93 -59.63 46.04
C GLY A 1039 13.22 -59.19 44.60
N ASN A 1040 12.20 -59.25 43.76
CA ASN A 1040 12.21 -58.71 42.40
C ASN A 1040 10.96 -57.86 42.20
N LEU A 1041 11.13 -56.66 41.68
CA LEU A 1041 10.09 -55.66 41.48
C LEU A 1041 10.11 -55.15 40.04
N ARG A 1042 8.97 -55.19 39.35
CA ARG A 1042 8.79 -54.52 38.06
C ARG A 1042 8.06 -53.20 38.28
N VAL A 1043 8.70 -52.11 37.90
CA VAL A 1043 8.18 -50.74 38.03
C VAL A 1043 7.77 -50.24 36.66
N ARG A 1044 6.48 -49.90 36.51
CA ARG A 1044 5.93 -49.33 35.27
C ARG A 1044 5.28 -48.00 35.53
N GLN A 1045 5.55 -47.01 34.69
CA GLN A 1045 4.92 -45.70 34.78
C GLN A 1045 4.50 -45.23 33.40
N GLN A 1046 3.25 -44.81 33.27
CA GLN A 1046 2.79 -44.05 32.10
C GLN A 1046 2.89 -42.55 32.40
N PRO A 1047 3.02 -41.70 31.37
CA PRO A 1047 3.05 -40.25 31.57
C PRO A 1047 1.84 -39.76 32.36
N GLN A 1048 2.07 -38.90 33.35
CA GLN A 1048 1.03 -38.30 34.19
C GLN A 1048 0.20 -39.32 35.02
N GLN A 1049 0.68 -40.55 35.19
CA GLN A 1049 0.09 -41.56 36.07
C GLN A 1049 1.06 -41.96 37.19
N GLN A 1050 0.52 -42.46 38.31
CA GLN A 1050 1.33 -42.98 39.41
C GLN A 1050 2.09 -44.27 38.99
N PRO A 1051 3.32 -44.51 39.52
CA PRO A 1051 4.05 -45.73 39.25
C PRO A 1051 3.33 -46.97 39.79
N ILE A 1052 3.18 -47.98 38.93
CA ILE A 1052 2.67 -49.30 39.27
C ILE A 1052 3.85 -50.21 39.55
N VAL A 1053 3.86 -50.84 40.73
CA VAL A 1053 4.90 -51.78 41.16
C VAL A 1053 4.29 -53.17 41.28
N ASN A 1054 4.94 -54.15 40.64
CA ASN A 1054 4.55 -55.55 40.70
C ASN A 1054 5.71 -56.42 41.19
N GLY A 1055 5.50 -57.23 42.23
CA GLY A 1055 6.52 -58.14 42.72
C GLY A 1055 6.43 -58.42 44.22
N ASP A 1056 7.39 -59.16 44.74
CA ASP A 1056 7.43 -59.57 46.15
C ASP A 1056 8.75 -59.16 46.79
N VAL A 1057 8.68 -58.60 48.01
CA VAL A 1057 9.82 -58.30 48.87
C VAL A 1057 9.68 -59.08 50.16
N SER A 1058 10.70 -59.87 50.50
CA SER A 1058 10.77 -60.62 51.76
C SER A 1058 11.62 -59.86 52.79
N LEU A 1059 11.15 -59.82 54.03
CA LEU A 1059 11.84 -59.29 55.20
C LEU A 1059 12.58 -60.47 55.85
N GLN A 1060 13.92 -60.46 55.84
CA GLN A 1060 14.76 -61.52 56.39
C GLN A 1060 15.49 -61.03 57.65
N ASP A 1061 15.51 -61.88 58.69
CA ASP A 1061 16.22 -61.65 59.96
C ASP A 1061 15.90 -60.28 60.59
N GLY A 1062 14.63 -59.90 60.60
CA GLY A 1062 14.19 -58.58 61.03
C GLY A 1062 13.95 -58.46 62.54
N THR A 1063 14.09 -57.24 63.07
CA THR A 1063 13.65 -56.86 64.42
C THR A 1063 12.84 -55.57 64.35
N PHE A 1064 11.86 -55.40 65.23
CA PHE A 1064 11.01 -54.23 65.31
C PHE A 1064 10.96 -53.71 66.75
N ARG A 1065 11.47 -52.50 66.96
CA ARG A 1065 11.55 -51.84 68.27
C ARG A 1065 10.66 -50.61 68.30
N ALA A 1066 9.57 -50.67 69.05
CA ALA A 1066 8.67 -49.55 69.29
C ALA A 1066 7.95 -49.71 70.63
N TYR A 1067 7.53 -48.59 71.24
CA TYR A 1067 6.77 -48.59 72.51
C TYR A 1067 7.44 -49.36 73.66
N GLY A 1068 8.78 -49.35 73.69
CA GLY A 1068 9.58 -50.07 74.69
C GLY A 1068 9.66 -51.59 74.48
N GLN A 1069 9.20 -52.11 73.34
CA GLN A 1069 9.19 -53.55 73.04
C GLN A 1069 10.17 -53.92 71.93
N ASP A 1070 10.82 -55.07 72.08
CA ASP A 1070 11.72 -55.67 71.09
C ASP A 1070 11.08 -56.92 70.49
N LEU A 1071 10.65 -56.84 69.23
CA LEU A 1071 9.98 -57.93 68.51
C LEU A 1071 10.89 -58.48 67.40
N LEU A 1072 11.03 -59.80 67.31
CA LEU A 1072 11.74 -60.51 66.26
C LEU A 1072 10.78 -60.89 65.13
N ILE A 1073 11.08 -60.53 63.88
CA ILE A 1073 10.28 -60.88 62.71
C ILE A 1073 10.51 -62.37 62.39
N ARG A 1074 9.48 -63.20 62.60
CA ARG A 1074 9.49 -64.64 62.28
C ARG A 1074 9.15 -64.90 60.82
N GLN A 1075 8.22 -64.12 60.27
CA GLN A 1075 7.82 -64.19 58.87
C GLN A 1075 7.53 -62.77 58.39
N GLY A 1076 8.03 -62.39 57.21
CA GLY A 1076 7.74 -61.06 56.67
C GLY A 1076 7.77 -61.05 55.16
N LYS A 1077 6.62 -60.76 54.56
CA LYS A 1077 6.46 -60.60 53.11
C LYS A 1077 5.62 -59.37 52.81
N MET A 1078 6.07 -58.59 51.82
CA MET A 1078 5.36 -57.47 51.23
C MET A 1078 5.14 -57.79 49.76
N SER A 1079 3.87 -57.85 49.33
CA SER A 1079 3.49 -58.15 47.96
C SER A 1079 2.92 -56.89 47.28
N PHE A 1080 3.49 -56.52 46.15
CA PHE A 1080 3.11 -55.34 45.36
C PHE A 1080 2.32 -55.78 44.12
N ASN A 1081 1.12 -55.23 43.93
CA ASN A 1081 0.23 -55.57 42.82
C ASN A 1081 -0.52 -54.35 42.23
N GLY A 1082 0.03 -53.15 42.37
CA GLY A 1082 -0.68 -51.90 42.06
C GLY A 1082 0.16 -50.65 42.38
N PRO A 1083 -0.43 -49.60 42.97
CA PRO A 1083 0.29 -48.42 43.45
C PRO A 1083 1.45 -48.79 44.40
N ALA A 1084 2.57 -48.07 44.28
CA ALA A 1084 3.79 -48.36 45.04
C ALA A 1084 3.63 -48.19 46.57
N ASP A 1085 2.68 -47.38 46.99
CA ASP A 1085 2.38 -47.00 48.38
C ASP A 1085 1.38 -47.94 49.09
N GLN A 1086 0.79 -48.90 48.38
CA GLN A 1086 -0.20 -49.84 48.92
C GLN A 1086 0.22 -51.33 48.81
N PRO A 1087 1.39 -51.75 49.33
CA PRO A 1087 1.73 -53.16 49.35
C PRO A 1087 0.83 -53.96 50.30
N PHE A 1088 0.56 -55.21 49.95
CA PHE A 1088 -0.07 -56.17 50.85
C PHE A 1088 0.96 -56.73 51.82
N LEU A 1089 0.76 -56.48 53.11
CA LEU A 1089 1.60 -56.94 54.19
C LEU A 1089 1.17 -58.33 54.67
N ASN A 1090 2.15 -59.19 54.93
CA ASN A 1090 1.98 -60.43 55.70
C ASN A 1090 3.21 -60.59 56.58
N VAL A 1091 3.14 -60.03 57.79
CA VAL A 1091 4.26 -59.93 58.73
C VAL A 1091 3.85 -60.50 60.07
N GLU A 1092 4.73 -61.31 60.64
CA GLU A 1092 4.57 -61.90 61.95
C GLU A 1092 5.83 -61.64 62.78
N ALA A 1093 5.63 -61.02 63.94
CA ALA A 1093 6.70 -60.66 64.85
C ALA A 1093 6.39 -61.18 66.25
N ILE A 1094 7.37 -61.81 66.90
CA ILE A 1094 7.27 -62.35 68.26
C ILE A 1094 8.10 -61.52 69.21
N ARG A 1095 7.69 -61.37 70.47
CA ARG A 1095 8.52 -60.75 71.50
C ARG A 1095 9.83 -61.53 71.65
N ASN A 1096 10.93 -60.81 71.85
CA ASN A 1096 12.23 -61.42 72.08
C ASN A 1096 12.17 -62.39 73.29
N PRO A 1097 12.40 -63.70 73.11
CA PRO A 1097 12.29 -64.69 74.19
C PRO A 1097 13.19 -64.41 75.40
N ALA A 1098 14.30 -63.67 75.19
CA ALA A 1098 15.18 -63.24 76.29
C ALA A 1098 14.49 -62.30 77.30
N ASN A 1099 13.37 -61.69 76.93
CA ASN A 1099 12.62 -60.72 77.73
C ASN A 1099 11.26 -61.30 78.21
N MET A 1100 11.18 -62.63 78.37
CA MET A 1100 10.02 -63.36 78.86
C MET A 1100 10.33 -64.01 80.23
N GLU A 1101 9.37 -63.95 81.16
CA GLU A 1101 9.47 -64.64 82.46
C GLU A 1101 9.13 -66.13 82.34
N ASP A 1102 8.18 -66.46 81.45
CA ASP A 1102 7.72 -67.82 81.15
C ASP A 1102 8.11 -68.25 79.73
N ASP A 1103 8.14 -69.57 79.47
CA ASP A 1103 8.30 -70.16 78.12
C ASP A 1103 7.00 -70.06 77.30
N VAL A 1104 6.53 -68.82 77.08
CA VAL A 1104 5.36 -68.48 76.26
C VAL A 1104 5.85 -67.61 75.12
N ILE A 1105 5.46 -67.91 73.89
CA ILE A 1105 5.70 -67.02 72.75
C ILE A 1105 4.50 -66.10 72.64
N ALA A 1106 4.69 -64.78 72.61
CA ALA A 1106 3.64 -63.82 72.32
C ALA A 1106 4.06 -62.93 71.15
N GLY A 1107 3.15 -62.63 70.26
CA GLY A 1107 3.48 -61.91 69.03
C GLY A 1107 2.31 -61.16 68.41
N ILE A 1108 2.65 -60.41 67.37
CA ILE A 1108 1.72 -59.69 66.49
C ILE A 1108 1.80 -60.29 65.09
N ARG A 1109 0.65 -60.41 64.45
CA ARG A 1109 0.52 -60.73 63.03
C ARG A 1109 -0.23 -59.60 62.33
N VAL A 1110 0.40 -59.04 61.32
CA VAL A 1110 -0.07 -57.91 60.51
C VAL A 1110 -0.34 -58.43 59.10
N THR A 1111 -1.59 -58.33 58.66
CA THR A 1111 -2.03 -58.81 57.33
C THR A 1111 -2.90 -57.77 56.64
N GLY A 1112 -2.86 -57.64 55.32
CA GLY A 1112 -3.69 -56.69 54.57
C GLY A 1112 -2.90 -55.56 53.92
N PRO A 1113 -3.55 -54.66 53.17
CA PRO A 1113 -2.93 -53.48 52.56
C PRO A 1113 -2.24 -52.60 53.61
N ALA A 1114 -1.09 -52.00 53.27
CA ALA A 1114 -0.28 -51.21 54.21
C ALA A 1114 -0.99 -49.96 54.75
N ASP A 1115 -1.94 -49.39 54.01
CA ASP A 1115 -2.78 -48.26 54.41
C ASP A 1115 -3.96 -48.68 55.30
N GLN A 1116 -4.34 -49.97 55.29
CA GLN A 1116 -5.40 -50.54 56.12
C GLN A 1116 -5.01 -51.93 56.66
N PRO A 1117 -3.97 -52.04 57.51
CA PRO A 1117 -3.50 -53.33 57.99
C PRO A 1117 -4.44 -53.91 59.06
N ASN A 1118 -4.72 -55.20 58.98
CA ASN A 1118 -5.37 -55.97 60.03
C ASN A 1118 -4.32 -56.55 60.99
N ILE A 1119 -4.36 -56.11 62.25
CA ILE A 1119 -3.40 -56.46 63.30
C ILE A 1119 -4.06 -57.42 64.28
N THR A 1120 -3.45 -58.59 64.48
CA THR A 1120 -3.91 -59.62 65.41
C THR A 1120 -2.82 -60.00 66.40
N LEU A 1121 -3.18 -60.14 67.67
CA LEU A 1121 -2.29 -60.59 68.74
C LEU A 1121 -2.41 -62.11 68.90
N PHE A 1122 -1.31 -62.81 69.07
CA PHE A 1122 -1.29 -64.26 69.30
C PHE A 1122 -0.33 -64.66 70.41
N SER A 1123 -0.53 -65.86 70.96
CA SER A 1123 0.44 -66.50 71.84
C SER A 1123 0.52 -68.01 71.59
N GLU A 1124 1.65 -68.63 71.93
CA GLU A 1124 1.86 -70.08 71.89
C GLU A 1124 2.33 -70.51 73.30
N PRO A 1125 1.52 -71.28 74.06
CA PRO A 1125 0.15 -71.73 73.75
C PRO A 1125 -0.87 -70.58 73.70
N ALA A 1126 -1.99 -70.78 72.98
CA ALA A 1126 -3.00 -69.75 72.76
C ALA A 1126 -3.67 -69.28 74.06
N LYS A 1127 -3.59 -67.98 74.33
CA LYS A 1127 -4.22 -67.30 75.48
C LYS A 1127 -5.22 -66.23 74.98
N PRO A 1128 -6.16 -65.78 75.85
CA PRO A 1128 -7.02 -64.64 75.53
C PRO A 1128 -6.22 -63.39 75.15
N GLN A 1129 -6.76 -62.54 74.28
CA GLN A 1129 -6.04 -61.38 73.73
C GLN A 1129 -5.47 -60.43 74.80
N ALA A 1130 -6.17 -60.23 75.92
CA ALA A 1130 -5.68 -59.42 77.03
C ALA A 1130 -4.39 -59.99 77.65
N ASN A 1131 -4.30 -61.32 77.80
CA ASN A 1131 -3.12 -62.02 78.31
C ASN A 1131 -2.01 -62.06 77.25
N ALA A 1132 -2.35 -62.32 75.98
CA ALA A 1132 -1.38 -62.24 74.88
C ALA A 1132 -0.75 -60.84 74.78
N LEU A 1133 -1.54 -59.78 74.97
CA LEU A 1133 -1.06 -58.40 75.06
C LEU A 1133 -0.21 -58.17 76.32
N ALA A 1134 -0.59 -58.73 77.46
CA ALA A 1134 0.21 -58.64 78.70
C ALA A 1134 1.58 -59.30 78.53
N TYR A 1135 1.64 -60.50 77.95
CA TYR A 1135 2.91 -61.15 77.60
C TYR A 1135 3.69 -60.33 76.57
N LEU A 1136 3.03 -59.73 75.58
CA LEU A 1136 3.68 -58.88 74.58
C LEU A 1136 4.24 -57.57 75.16
N LEU A 1137 3.63 -56.98 76.19
CA LEU A 1137 4.03 -55.70 76.78
C LEU A 1137 4.93 -55.86 78.03
N MET A 1138 4.67 -56.87 78.86
CA MET A 1138 5.27 -57.05 80.19
C MET A 1138 6.16 -58.30 80.30
N GLY A 1139 6.11 -59.21 79.32
CA GLY A 1139 6.84 -60.49 79.36
C GLY A 1139 6.25 -61.55 80.29
N ARG A 1140 5.07 -61.30 80.87
CA ARG A 1140 4.38 -62.15 81.85
C ARG A 1140 2.86 -61.96 81.86
N ASP A 1141 2.15 -62.83 82.56
CA ASP A 1141 0.67 -62.80 82.67
C ASP A 1141 0.15 -61.69 83.61
N ILE A 1142 -1.11 -61.27 83.43
CA ILE A 1142 -1.86 -60.47 84.41
C ILE A 1142 -2.38 -61.43 85.48
N GLY A 1143 -1.61 -61.61 86.55
CA GLY A 1143 -2.01 -62.45 87.69
C GLY A 1143 -3.24 -61.92 88.43
N SER A 1144 -4.10 -62.82 88.90
CA SER A 1144 -5.39 -62.56 89.56
C SER A 1144 -5.31 -62.16 91.05
N ASP A 1145 -4.14 -61.74 91.57
CA ASP A 1145 -3.99 -61.31 92.97
C ASP A 1145 -3.96 -59.78 93.11
N SER A 1146 -5.13 -59.26 93.50
CA SER A 1146 -5.54 -57.85 93.60
C SER A 1146 -4.82 -56.95 94.63
N GLY A 1147 -3.56 -57.23 94.98
CA GLY A 1147 -2.80 -56.43 95.95
C GLY A 1147 -1.84 -55.39 95.38
N ASN A 1148 -1.22 -55.64 94.22
CA ASN A 1148 -0.06 -54.88 93.73
C ASN A 1148 -0.14 -54.47 92.23
N ALA A 1149 -1.34 -54.46 91.63
CA ALA A 1149 -1.50 -54.07 90.22
C ALA A 1149 -1.09 -52.62 89.92
N GLY A 1150 -1.19 -51.72 90.91
CA GLY A 1150 -0.82 -50.31 90.77
C GLY A 1150 0.68 -50.08 90.61
N SER A 1151 1.54 -50.87 91.25
CA SER A 1151 2.99 -50.66 91.17
C SER A 1151 3.54 -51.10 89.81
N ALA A 1152 3.07 -52.22 89.26
CA ALA A 1152 3.52 -52.73 87.95
C ALA A 1152 3.13 -51.82 86.77
N LEU A 1153 1.89 -51.30 86.75
CA LEU A 1153 1.45 -50.31 85.76
C LEU A 1153 2.23 -48.99 85.87
N THR A 1154 2.61 -48.59 87.09
CA THR A 1154 3.42 -47.39 87.33
C THR A 1154 4.86 -47.57 86.84
N THR A 1155 5.49 -48.74 87.03
CA THR A 1155 6.82 -49.02 86.46
C THR A 1155 6.79 -49.09 84.94
N SER A 1156 5.73 -49.65 84.34
CA SER A 1156 5.53 -49.63 82.89
C SER A 1156 5.34 -48.20 82.35
N LEU A 1157 4.59 -47.35 83.06
CA LEU A 1157 4.43 -45.92 82.71
C LEU A 1157 5.75 -45.13 82.82
N ILE A 1158 6.60 -45.44 83.80
CA ILE A 1158 7.92 -44.81 83.95
C ILE A 1158 8.89 -45.27 82.85
N GLY A 1159 8.89 -46.56 82.47
CA GLY A 1159 9.67 -47.06 81.33
C GLY A 1159 9.22 -46.47 79.99
N MET A 1160 7.91 -46.29 79.79
CA MET A 1160 7.34 -45.60 78.64
C MET A 1160 7.69 -44.09 78.63
N SER A 1161 7.70 -43.43 79.80
CA SER A 1161 8.14 -42.04 79.95
C SER A 1161 9.63 -41.86 79.57
N ILE A 1162 10.51 -42.74 80.03
CA ILE A 1162 11.96 -42.65 79.80
C ILE A 1162 12.31 -42.96 78.33
N SER A 1163 11.66 -43.95 77.72
CA SER A 1163 11.87 -44.32 76.30
C SER A 1163 11.43 -43.24 75.30
N SER A 1164 10.48 -42.36 75.67
CA SER A 1164 10.09 -41.20 74.86
C SER A 1164 11.12 -40.05 74.87
N THR A 1165 12.00 -40.02 75.89
CA THR A 1165 13.04 -38.99 76.09
C THR A 1165 14.45 -39.43 75.69
N GLY A 1166 14.65 -40.70 75.33
CA GLY A 1166 15.98 -41.29 75.11
C GLY A 1166 16.80 -40.67 73.97
N ALA A 1167 16.15 -40.07 72.96
CA ALA A 1167 16.84 -39.43 71.84
C ALA A 1167 17.58 -38.12 72.23
N VAL A 1168 17.15 -37.44 73.30
CA VAL A 1168 17.70 -36.13 73.72
C VAL A 1168 18.97 -36.26 74.57
N ILE A 1169 19.21 -37.41 75.19
CA ILE A 1169 20.32 -37.61 76.13
C ILE A 1169 21.64 -37.97 75.42
N GLY A 1170 21.57 -38.58 74.23
CA GLY A 1170 22.75 -38.93 73.43
C GLY A 1170 23.56 -37.71 72.96
N GLU A 1171 22.88 -36.63 72.54
CA GLU A 1171 23.53 -35.40 72.04
C GLU A 1171 24.24 -34.62 73.16
N LEU A 1172 23.72 -34.65 74.39
CA LEU A 1172 24.37 -34.03 75.56
C LEU A 1172 25.65 -34.78 75.96
N GLY A 1173 25.71 -36.10 75.79
CA GLY A 1173 26.89 -36.91 76.13
C GLY A 1173 28.11 -36.65 75.23
N GLU A 1174 27.89 -36.45 73.93
CA GLU A 1174 28.99 -36.19 72.98
C GLU A 1174 29.67 -34.84 73.22
N ALA A 1175 28.92 -33.82 73.67
CA ALA A 1175 29.47 -32.51 74.05
C ALA A 1175 30.45 -32.59 75.25
N PHE A 1176 30.28 -33.59 76.12
CA PHE A 1176 31.13 -33.84 77.29
C PHE A 1176 32.12 -35.00 77.11
N GLY A 1177 32.28 -35.52 75.88
CA GLY A 1177 33.26 -36.55 75.55
C GLY A 1177 32.89 -37.99 75.91
N VAL A 1178 31.61 -38.27 76.19
CA VAL A 1178 31.09 -39.62 76.48
C VAL A 1178 30.29 -40.14 75.27
N ARG A 1179 30.75 -41.24 74.67
CA ARG A 1179 30.09 -41.84 73.49
C ARG A 1179 29.01 -42.82 73.90
N GLU A 1180 27.94 -42.90 73.10
CA GLU A 1180 26.82 -43.84 73.30
C GLU A 1180 26.20 -43.72 74.71
N LEU A 1181 26.01 -42.48 75.19
CA LEU A 1181 25.35 -42.23 76.47
C LEU A 1181 23.88 -42.65 76.37
N THR A 1182 23.53 -43.72 77.07
CA THR A 1182 22.19 -44.33 77.06
C THR A 1182 21.61 -44.30 78.48
N LEU A 1183 20.31 -43.98 78.57
CA LEU A 1183 19.51 -44.09 79.79
C LEU A 1183 18.52 -45.24 79.59
N ASP A 1184 18.69 -46.32 80.34
CA ASP A 1184 17.92 -47.56 80.21
C ASP A 1184 17.35 -48.00 81.58
N THR A 1185 16.38 -48.91 81.57
CA THR A 1185 15.84 -49.56 82.77
C THR A 1185 16.21 -51.04 82.75
N ALA A 1186 16.91 -51.52 83.77
CA ALA A 1186 17.33 -52.92 83.87
C ALA A 1186 16.76 -53.58 85.13
N GLY A 1187 16.36 -54.85 85.00
CA GLY A 1187 15.80 -55.66 86.10
C GLY A 1187 14.29 -55.50 86.31
N ALA A 1188 13.66 -56.50 86.93
CA ALA A 1188 12.22 -56.54 87.21
C ALA A 1188 11.95 -56.68 88.71
N GLY A 1189 10.88 -56.04 89.21
CA GLY A 1189 10.49 -56.07 90.63
C GLY A 1189 11.40 -55.23 91.53
N ASP A 1190 11.76 -55.75 92.70
CA ASP A 1190 12.59 -55.03 93.70
C ASP A 1190 14.06 -54.81 93.25
N LYS A 1191 14.45 -55.39 92.10
CA LYS A 1191 15.75 -55.21 91.46
C LYS A 1191 15.72 -54.23 90.28
N SER A 1192 14.59 -53.54 90.05
CA SER A 1192 14.49 -52.56 88.97
C SER A 1192 15.37 -51.34 89.26
N GLN A 1193 16.28 -51.04 88.33
CA GLN A 1193 17.19 -49.91 88.40
C GLN A 1193 17.17 -49.08 87.11
N VAL A 1194 17.33 -47.76 87.24
CA VAL A 1194 17.61 -46.88 86.10
C VAL A 1194 19.12 -46.87 85.90
N THR A 1195 19.59 -47.26 84.73
CA THR A 1195 21.01 -47.31 84.40
C THR A 1195 21.35 -46.26 83.36
N VAL A 1196 22.32 -45.40 83.68
CA VAL A 1196 23.03 -44.58 82.70
C VAL A 1196 24.30 -45.30 82.31
N SER A 1197 24.56 -45.52 81.03
CA SER A 1197 25.83 -46.11 80.58
C SER A 1197 26.40 -45.39 79.38
N GLY A 1198 27.73 -45.31 79.29
CA GLY A 1198 28.43 -44.66 78.18
C GLY A 1198 29.92 -45.00 78.17
N TYR A 1199 30.57 -44.73 77.05
CA TYR A 1199 31.98 -45.03 76.83
C TYR A 1199 32.83 -43.76 76.92
N LEU A 1200 33.80 -43.73 77.85
CA LEU A 1200 34.82 -42.68 77.95
C LEU A 1200 35.94 -42.87 76.91
N SER A 1201 36.17 -44.11 76.48
CA SER A 1201 37.09 -44.44 75.38
C SER A 1201 36.64 -45.74 74.69
N ARG A 1202 37.30 -46.16 73.61
CA ARG A 1202 36.98 -47.43 72.92
C ARG A 1202 37.07 -48.66 73.83
N ASP A 1203 37.80 -48.55 74.94
CA ASP A 1203 38.10 -49.66 75.84
C ASP A 1203 37.61 -49.41 77.27
N LEU A 1204 37.08 -48.23 77.61
CA LEU A 1204 36.60 -47.90 78.95
C LEU A 1204 35.12 -47.51 78.95
N GLN A 1205 34.29 -48.37 79.52
CA GLN A 1205 32.87 -48.15 79.74
C GLN A 1205 32.62 -47.73 81.19
N VAL A 1206 31.72 -46.76 81.36
CA VAL A 1206 31.19 -46.34 82.66
C VAL A 1206 29.69 -46.57 82.67
N LYS A 1207 29.20 -47.17 83.74
CA LYS A 1207 27.78 -47.41 83.97
C LYS A 1207 27.44 -46.99 85.40
N TYR A 1208 26.32 -46.32 85.57
CA TYR A 1208 25.77 -45.96 86.87
C TYR A 1208 24.30 -46.39 86.92
N GLY A 1209 24.02 -47.41 87.72
CA GLY A 1209 22.67 -47.87 88.05
C GLY A 1209 22.17 -47.22 89.34
N TYR A 1210 20.92 -46.80 89.38
CA TYR A 1210 20.27 -46.35 90.61
C TYR A 1210 18.97 -47.14 90.81
N GLY A 1211 18.89 -47.87 91.92
CA GLY A 1211 17.75 -48.71 92.25
C GLY A 1211 16.47 -47.90 92.48
N ILE A 1212 15.40 -48.25 91.77
CA ILE A 1212 14.12 -47.50 91.75
C ILE A 1212 13.35 -47.65 93.07
N PHE A 1213 13.45 -48.82 93.71
CA PHE A 1213 12.69 -49.14 94.94
C PHE A 1213 13.57 -49.29 96.19
N ASN A 1214 14.88 -49.48 96.04
CA ASN A 1214 15.82 -49.69 97.14
C ASN A 1214 16.86 -48.55 97.32
N ALA A 1215 16.84 -47.50 96.48
CA ALA A 1215 17.66 -46.28 96.58
C ALA A 1215 19.19 -46.51 96.75
N VAL A 1216 19.69 -47.63 96.22
CA VAL A 1216 21.13 -47.95 96.20
C VAL A 1216 21.69 -47.60 94.83
N GLY A 1217 22.76 -46.82 94.80
CA GLY A 1217 23.53 -46.55 93.58
C GLY A 1217 24.59 -47.63 93.35
N GLU A 1218 24.73 -48.10 92.13
CA GLU A 1218 25.75 -49.03 91.65
C GLU A 1218 26.56 -48.34 90.54
N PHE A 1219 27.83 -48.09 90.79
CA PHE A 1219 28.75 -47.52 89.80
C PHE A 1219 29.71 -48.58 89.29
N THR A 1220 29.72 -48.80 87.98
CA THR A 1220 30.45 -49.85 87.31
C THR A 1220 31.41 -49.26 86.27
N LEU A 1221 32.69 -49.58 86.41
CA LEU A 1221 33.76 -49.25 85.48
C LEU A 1221 34.24 -50.53 84.81
N ARG A 1222 34.02 -50.67 83.50
CA ARG A 1222 34.46 -51.84 82.74
C ARG A 1222 35.54 -51.43 81.74
N TYR A 1223 36.75 -51.93 81.95
CA TYR A 1223 37.90 -51.72 81.06
C TYR A 1223 38.23 -52.99 80.27
N ARG A 1224 38.29 -52.89 78.94
CA ARG A 1224 38.67 -53.99 78.05
C ARG A 1224 40.19 -54.09 77.99
N ILE A 1225 40.75 -55.15 78.56
CA ILE A 1225 42.20 -55.41 78.54
C ILE A 1225 42.61 -56.07 77.21
N MET A 1226 41.82 -57.05 76.74
CA MET A 1226 42.01 -57.72 75.43
C MET A 1226 40.63 -58.04 74.83
N ARG A 1227 40.59 -58.49 73.57
CA ARG A 1227 39.35 -58.71 72.80
C ARG A 1227 38.27 -59.51 73.55
N ASN A 1228 38.66 -60.38 74.50
CA ASN A 1228 37.78 -61.22 75.30
C ASN A 1228 38.04 -61.17 76.83
N LEU A 1229 38.89 -60.25 77.32
CA LEU A 1229 39.23 -60.11 78.74
C LEU A 1229 38.91 -58.69 79.21
N TYR A 1230 38.04 -58.59 80.22
CA TYR A 1230 37.52 -57.33 80.77
C TYR A 1230 37.80 -57.27 82.26
N LEU A 1231 38.24 -56.11 82.75
CA LEU A 1231 38.30 -55.79 84.16
C LEU A 1231 37.09 -54.94 84.50
N GLU A 1232 36.23 -55.40 85.38
CA GLU A 1232 35.03 -54.71 85.83
C GLU A 1232 35.15 -54.38 87.31
N ALA A 1233 35.13 -53.10 87.65
CA ALA A 1233 35.07 -52.63 89.03
C ALA A 1233 33.64 -52.13 89.30
N VAL A 1234 32.95 -52.75 90.26
CA VAL A 1234 31.59 -52.39 90.68
C VAL A 1234 31.64 -51.84 92.09
N ASN A 1235 31.01 -50.69 92.30
CA ASN A 1235 30.87 -50.01 93.59
C ASN A 1235 29.38 -49.85 93.89
N SER A 1236 28.87 -50.61 94.87
CA SER A 1236 27.48 -50.61 95.32
C SER A 1236 27.43 -50.73 96.86
N LEU A 1237 26.58 -51.60 97.43
CA LEU A 1237 26.61 -51.97 98.86
C LEU A 1237 27.91 -52.69 99.25
N ASP A 1238 28.46 -53.50 98.34
CA ASP A 1238 29.77 -54.12 98.42
C ASP A 1238 30.62 -53.68 97.22
N ASN A 1239 31.92 -53.51 97.42
CA ASN A 1239 32.87 -53.17 96.35
C ASN A 1239 33.52 -54.45 95.82
N ALA A 1240 33.41 -54.69 94.52
CA ALA A 1240 34.01 -55.84 93.85
C ALA A 1240 34.83 -55.40 92.63
N VAL A 1241 35.91 -56.13 92.37
CA VAL A 1241 36.69 -56.01 91.13
C VAL A 1241 36.77 -57.39 90.51
N ASP A 1242 36.05 -57.56 89.40
CA ASP A 1242 35.91 -58.82 88.69
C ASP A 1242 36.75 -58.79 87.41
N LEU A 1243 37.36 -59.93 87.10
CA LEU A 1243 38.06 -60.15 85.83
C LEU A 1243 37.21 -61.11 84.99
N LEU A 1244 36.53 -60.56 84.00
CA LEU A 1244 35.54 -61.25 83.18
C LEU A 1244 36.18 -61.69 81.86
N TYR A 1245 36.12 -62.98 81.55
CA TYR A 1245 36.57 -63.52 80.28
C TYR A 1245 35.40 -64.15 79.52
N LYS A 1246 35.25 -63.84 78.23
CA LYS A 1246 34.15 -64.34 77.39
C LYS A 1246 34.67 -65.29 76.31
N PHE A 1247 34.16 -66.52 76.28
CA PHE A 1247 34.32 -67.45 75.15
C PHE A 1247 33.04 -67.42 74.31
N GLU A 1248 33.20 -67.31 72.99
CA GLU A 1248 32.13 -67.59 72.01
C GLU A 1248 32.49 -68.94 71.37
N PHE A 1249 31.56 -69.89 71.41
CA PHE A 1249 31.63 -71.13 70.65
C PHE A 1249 30.57 -71.05 69.57
N ASP A 1250 30.95 -71.37 68.33
CA ASP A 1250 30.03 -71.48 67.19
C ASP A 1250 28.98 -72.59 67.39
#